data_AF-A0A2G3K578-F1
#
_entry.id   AF-A0A2G3K578-F1
#
_cell.length_a   1.000
_cell.length_b   1.000
_cell.length_c   1.000
_cell.angle_alpha   90.00
_cell.angle_beta   90.00
_cell.angle_gamma   90.00
#
_symmetry.space_group_name_H-M   'P 1'
#
loop_
_entity.id
_entity.type
_entity.pdbx_description
1 polymer ?
#
loop_
_entity_poly.entity_id
_entity_poly.type
_entity_poly.pdbx_seq_one_letter_code
_entity_poly.pdbx_strand_id
1 'polypeptide(L)'
;MHFRHLVLSACLAISPPHTYAAANPDQLGARFDATQTKLNFKVFSSRATRVEVYLYRSPKGVQEVARIPMNIRPGNVWSLSLPVGTLARQYGLTGTVYYGYRAWGPNWPYANGWTKGSNIGFISDVDAAGNRFNPNKLLSDPYALELSHDPAPKELAEGAIYASGPLYRHTDNGSEAPKSIVLRPDTRSTGMKPIRALKDDVIYEAHVRGLTMNDDSIPAAYRGTYKGAGMKAAALAGLGITAIEFLPVQETQNDNHELNPTTTLGDNYWGYMTLNYFAPDRRYASDKSAGGPTREFKDMVKVFHDAGIKVLIDVVYNHTGEGGAWHLDDKNTYNLYSWRGLDNPTYYSLSSDKQHNVDNTGVGGNYNTRNLVAQNLIIDSLVYWRDAMGVDGYRFDLAPILGNSCEHGCFNFDKQDASNAINRITNELPPRPGNGGSGMDLIAEPWAIGGNSYQVGGFPSAWAEWNGMYRDTLRKDQNVMGGEAITPGQLAMRFTGSSDLYQDDGRKPWHSINFITAHDGFTLKDLYSCNSKNNLQSWPYGPSDGGEDFNFSWNQDGIAADQRKAARNALALLLLSGGTPMLVAGDEYLRTLNCNNNPYNLDSRANWLNWQWTTDQTQFRTFTQRMIAFRKAHPALRPANFYSAVDLNGNGMEQLRWFRSDGGVADAAYFDNANNHAIAWRIDGTELGDSAAALYVAYNGWRDSVPFSLPWPGTGRNWYRVADSCAWAEGNDQVRNPGMEDLIGAESTPYTVCGRGVVVLIAK
;
A
#
# COMPACT_ATOMS: atom_id res chain seq x y z
N MET A 1 34.86 -62.51 0.47
CA MET A 1 33.38 -62.46 0.39
C MET A 1 32.87 -61.51 1.45
N HIS A 2 31.80 -60.78 1.12
CA HIS A 2 31.05 -59.82 1.95
C HIS A 2 31.50 -58.35 1.90
N PHE A 3 31.04 -57.69 0.83
CA PHE A 3 30.79 -56.25 0.76
C PHE A 3 29.77 -55.84 1.83
N ARG A 4 30.04 -54.77 2.58
CA ARG A 4 29.04 -54.02 3.35
C ARG A 4 28.68 -52.76 2.58
N HIS A 5 27.46 -52.69 2.06
CA HIS A 5 26.85 -51.47 1.57
C HIS A 5 26.28 -50.67 2.76
N LEU A 6 26.74 -49.43 2.91
CA LEU A 6 26.11 -48.41 3.74
C LEU A 6 25.02 -47.75 2.87
N VAL A 7 23.74 -47.92 3.23
CA VAL A 7 22.63 -47.19 2.61
C VAL A 7 22.41 -45.92 3.43
N LEU A 8 22.74 -44.76 2.84
CA LEU A 8 22.26 -43.47 3.32
C LEU A 8 20.80 -43.31 2.91
N SER A 9 19.87 -43.38 3.86
CA SER A 9 18.49 -42.92 3.66
C SER A 9 18.46 -41.39 3.85
N ALA A 10 18.45 -40.66 2.74
CA ALA A 10 18.07 -39.26 2.73
C ALA A 10 16.54 -39.17 2.83
N CYS A 11 16.02 -38.91 4.04
CA CYS A 11 14.62 -38.54 4.23
C CYS A 11 14.43 -37.10 3.73
N LEU A 12 14.05 -36.95 2.47
CA LEU A 12 13.37 -35.75 1.96
C LEU A 12 12.01 -35.65 2.67
N ALA A 13 11.96 -34.86 3.75
CA ALA A 13 10.71 -34.45 4.36
C ALA A 13 10.01 -33.48 3.39
N ILE A 14 9.21 -34.04 2.48
CA ILE A 14 8.23 -33.27 1.72
C ILE A 14 7.06 -33.03 2.69
N SER A 15 7.01 -31.84 3.28
CA SER A 15 5.81 -31.41 4.02
C SER A 15 4.60 -31.50 3.08
N PRO A 16 3.46 -32.05 3.53
CA PRO A 16 2.26 -32.09 2.71
C PRO A 16 1.84 -30.65 2.35
N PRO A 17 1.28 -30.39 1.16
CA PRO A 17 0.73 -29.09 0.84
C PRO A 17 -0.34 -28.75 1.87
N HIS A 18 -0.20 -27.62 2.55
CA HIS A 18 -1.27 -27.09 3.38
C HIS A 18 -2.49 -26.86 2.49
N THR A 19 -3.54 -27.65 2.68
CA THR A 19 -4.84 -27.44 2.02
C THR A 19 -5.53 -26.28 2.70
N TYR A 20 -5.40 -25.07 2.15
CA TYR A 20 -6.19 -23.91 2.55
C TYR A 20 -7.68 -24.18 2.27
N ALA A 21 -8.57 -23.56 3.04
CA ALA A 21 -9.99 -23.59 2.71
C ALA A 21 -10.17 -22.98 1.30
N ALA A 22 -11.10 -23.52 0.52
CA ALA A 22 -11.40 -22.94 -0.79
C ALA A 22 -11.96 -21.53 -0.59
N ALA A 23 -11.26 -20.51 -1.11
CA ALA A 23 -11.79 -19.15 -1.18
C ALA A 23 -13.06 -19.12 -2.04
N ASN A 24 -14.02 -18.29 -1.64
CA ASN A 24 -15.33 -18.15 -2.26
C ASN A 24 -16.04 -19.51 -2.53
N PRO A 25 -16.28 -20.35 -1.49
CA PRO A 25 -16.85 -21.68 -1.66
C PRO A 25 -18.26 -21.65 -2.25
N ASP A 26 -19.01 -20.59 -1.98
CA ASP A 26 -20.36 -20.37 -2.52
C ASP A 26 -20.35 -19.86 -3.98
N GLN A 27 -19.17 -19.53 -4.53
CA GLN A 27 -18.98 -18.94 -5.85
C GLN A 27 -19.84 -17.68 -6.06
N LEU A 28 -19.83 -16.77 -5.09
CA LEU A 28 -20.45 -15.45 -5.17
C LEU A 28 -19.96 -14.66 -6.38
N GLY A 29 -20.81 -13.75 -6.86
CA GLY A 29 -20.65 -12.99 -8.09
C GLY A 29 -21.37 -13.61 -9.29
N ALA A 30 -21.30 -12.94 -10.44
CA ALA A 30 -21.73 -13.52 -11.72
C ALA A 30 -20.62 -14.33 -12.38
N ARG A 31 -20.85 -15.62 -12.65
CA ARG A 31 -19.87 -16.54 -13.25
C ARG A 31 -20.53 -17.49 -14.26
N PHE A 32 -19.84 -17.72 -15.38
CA PHE A 32 -20.20 -18.81 -16.28
C PHE A 32 -19.97 -20.16 -15.60
N ASP A 33 -20.82 -21.16 -15.90
CA ASP A 33 -20.51 -22.54 -15.58
C ASP A 33 -19.30 -23.05 -16.39
N ALA A 34 -18.76 -24.20 -16.00
CA ALA A 34 -17.55 -24.75 -16.65
C ALA A 34 -17.71 -24.96 -18.16
N THR A 35 -18.93 -25.25 -18.63
CA THR A 35 -19.25 -25.41 -20.07
C THR A 35 -19.58 -24.09 -20.77
N GLN A 36 -19.65 -22.97 -20.05
CA GLN A 36 -20.10 -21.66 -20.51
C GLN A 36 -21.48 -21.66 -21.18
N THR A 37 -22.33 -22.62 -20.80
CA THR A 37 -23.71 -22.73 -21.31
C THR A 37 -24.72 -22.05 -20.40
N LYS A 38 -24.35 -21.80 -19.14
CA LYS A 38 -25.16 -21.08 -18.16
C LYS A 38 -24.35 -19.97 -17.51
N LEU A 39 -25.05 -18.89 -17.17
CA LEU A 39 -24.55 -17.82 -16.35
C LEU A 39 -25.25 -17.88 -14.99
N ASN A 40 -24.46 -17.98 -13.92
CA ASN A 40 -24.94 -18.02 -12.55
C ASN A 40 -24.68 -16.66 -11.90
N PHE A 41 -25.72 -16.08 -11.32
CA PHE A 41 -25.65 -14.90 -10.45
C PHE A 41 -25.86 -15.36 -9.02
N LYS A 42 -24.93 -14.99 -8.12
CA LYS A 42 -25.04 -15.28 -6.70
C LYS A 42 -24.62 -14.06 -5.89
N VAL A 43 -25.48 -13.61 -4.97
CA VAL A 43 -25.21 -12.45 -4.11
C VAL A 43 -25.72 -12.71 -2.70
N PHE A 44 -24.95 -12.28 -1.70
CA PHE A 44 -25.34 -12.42 -0.29
C PHE A 44 -26.26 -11.27 0.15
N SER A 45 -27.32 -11.60 0.86
CA SER A 45 -28.04 -10.67 1.73
C SER A 45 -28.88 -11.44 2.75
N SER A 46 -28.57 -11.25 4.03
CA SER A 46 -29.29 -11.85 5.17
C SER A 46 -30.58 -11.13 5.53
N ARG A 47 -30.74 -9.89 5.07
CA ARG A 47 -31.87 -9.02 5.42
C ARG A 47 -32.81 -8.75 4.25
N ALA A 48 -32.40 -9.00 3.02
CA ALA A 48 -33.28 -8.82 1.87
C ALA A 48 -34.52 -9.73 1.96
N THR A 49 -35.67 -9.19 1.58
CA THR A 49 -36.93 -9.93 1.41
C THR A 49 -37.19 -10.27 -0.06
N ARG A 50 -36.52 -9.58 -0.98
CA ARG A 50 -36.50 -9.86 -2.42
C ARG A 50 -35.21 -9.30 -3.02
N VAL A 51 -34.59 -10.05 -3.92
CA VAL A 51 -33.52 -9.55 -4.79
C VAL A 51 -33.89 -9.85 -6.23
N GLU A 52 -33.71 -8.86 -7.10
CA GLU A 52 -33.85 -9.01 -8.54
C GLU A 52 -32.53 -8.68 -9.23
N VAL A 53 -32.15 -9.48 -10.22
CA VAL A 53 -31.07 -9.10 -11.15
C VAL A 53 -31.66 -8.31 -12.32
N TYR A 54 -31.01 -7.21 -12.65
CA TYR A 54 -31.32 -6.34 -13.77
C TYR A 54 -30.22 -6.50 -14.82
N LEU A 55 -30.59 -6.77 -16.08
CA LEU A 55 -29.66 -7.02 -17.18
C LEU A 55 -29.72 -5.88 -18.20
N TYR A 56 -28.56 -5.45 -18.68
CA TYR A 56 -28.41 -4.29 -19.57
C TYR A 56 -27.58 -4.65 -20.81
N ARG A 57 -27.88 -3.98 -21.93
CA ARG A 57 -27.11 -4.09 -23.18
C ARG A 57 -25.93 -3.13 -23.25
N SER A 58 -26.00 -2.04 -22.51
CA SER A 58 -24.99 -0.97 -22.51
C SER A 58 -24.56 -0.65 -21.08
N PRO A 59 -23.34 -0.12 -20.90
CA PRO A 59 -22.80 0.17 -19.57
C PRO A 59 -23.52 1.33 -18.86
N LYS A 60 -24.10 2.28 -19.59
CA LYS A 60 -24.75 3.50 -19.05
C LYS A 60 -25.82 4.04 -20.00
N GLY A 61 -26.74 4.85 -19.50
CA GLY A 61 -27.72 5.63 -20.26
C GLY A 61 -28.90 4.83 -20.85
N VAL A 62 -29.03 3.54 -20.51
CA VAL A 62 -30.09 2.66 -21.03
C VAL A 62 -30.86 1.98 -19.91
N GLN A 63 -32.12 1.66 -20.19
CA GLN A 63 -32.94 0.84 -19.30
C GLN A 63 -32.57 -0.65 -19.42
N GLU A 64 -32.91 -1.43 -18.39
CA GLU A 64 -32.72 -2.87 -18.41
C GLU A 64 -33.54 -3.54 -19.52
N VAL A 65 -32.99 -4.62 -20.08
CA VAL A 65 -33.70 -5.50 -21.02
C VAL A 65 -34.39 -6.67 -20.31
N ALA A 66 -34.03 -6.94 -19.06
CA ALA A 66 -34.66 -7.93 -18.22
C ALA A 66 -34.53 -7.57 -16.74
N ARG A 67 -35.57 -7.90 -15.97
CA ARG A 67 -35.59 -7.92 -14.50
C ARG A 67 -36.06 -9.30 -14.06
N ILE A 68 -35.28 -9.99 -13.25
CA ILE A 68 -35.53 -11.40 -12.93
C ILE A 68 -35.37 -11.61 -11.42
N PRO A 69 -36.44 -12.02 -10.71
CA PRO A 69 -36.35 -12.38 -9.31
C PRO A 69 -35.39 -13.54 -9.07
N MET A 70 -34.57 -13.42 -8.03
CA MET A 70 -33.64 -14.45 -7.59
C MET A 70 -34.27 -15.32 -6.51
N ASN A 71 -33.76 -16.54 -6.35
CA ASN A 71 -34.21 -17.46 -5.30
C ASN A 71 -33.22 -17.48 -4.15
N ILE A 72 -33.70 -17.29 -2.93
CA ILE A 72 -32.88 -17.47 -1.73
C ILE A 72 -32.51 -18.96 -1.56
N ARG A 73 -31.25 -19.21 -1.22
CA ARG A 73 -30.67 -20.52 -0.91
C ARG A 73 -30.26 -20.55 0.57
N PRO A 74 -29.96 -21.73 1.15
CA PRO A 74 -29.32 -21.82 2.46
C PRO A 74 -28.08 -20.90 2.52
N GLY A 75 -27.80 -20.34 3.71
CA GLY A 75 -26.69 -19.40 3.89
C GLY A 75 -26.98 -17.97 3.44
N ASN A 76 -28.24 -17.60 3.19
CA ASN A 76 -28.66 -16.25 2.77
C ASN A 76 -28.06 -15.78 1.43
N VAL A 77 -27.74 -16.74 0.56
CA VAL A 77 -27.28 -16.47 -0.80
C VAL A 77 -28.46 -16.48 -1.75
N TRP A 78 -28.69 -15.36 -2.43
CA TRP A 78 -29.66 -15.23 -3.50
C TRP A 78 -29.03 -15.71 -4.81
N SER A 79 -29.73 -16.56 -5.56
CA SER A 79 -29.18 -17.19 -6.76
C SER A 79 -30.15 -17.20 -7.94
N LEU A 80 -29.59 -17.05 -9.14
CA LEU A 80 -30.27 -17.25 -10.42
C LEU A 80 -29.30 -17.88 -11.41
N SER A 81 -29.76 -18.89 -12.15
CA SER A 81 -29.00 -19.52 -13.24
C SER A 81 -29.77 -19.37 -14.54
N LEU A 82 -29.15 -18.76 -15.55
CA LEU A 82 -29.77 -18.51 -16.86
C LEU A 82 -28.96 -19.21 -17.96
N PRO A 83 -29.60 -19.98 -18.86
CA PRO A 83 -28.93 -20.46 -20.07
C PRO A 83 -28.47 -19.27 -20.93
N VAL A 84 -27.24 -19.33 -21.45
CA VAL A 84 -26.69 -18.30 -22.35
C VAL A 84 -27.55 -18.17 -23.62
N GLY A 85 -28.11 -19.28 -24.11
CA GLY A 85 -29.08 -19.25 -25.21
C GLY A 85 -30.38 -18.51 -24.90
N THR A 86 -30.78 -18.40 -23.62
CA THR A 86 -31.92 -17.57 -23.19
C THR A 86 -31.54 -16.10 -23.18
N LEU A 87 -30.34 -15.76 -22.67
CA LEU A 87 -29.82 -14.38 -22.72
C LEU A 87 -29.82 -13.83 -24.15
N ALA A 88 -29.33 -14.63 -25.10
CA ALA A 88 -29.30 -14.25 -26.51
C ALA A 88 -30.71 -14.20 -27.15
N ARG A 89 -31.52 -15.26 -27.05
CA ARG A 89 -32.79 -15.36 -27.80
C ARG A 89 -33.93 -14.54 -27.20
N GLN A 90 -34.00 -14.44 -25.87
CA GLN A 90 -35.11 -13.77 -25.19
C GLN A 90 -34.80 -12.31 -24.87
N TYR A 91 -33.56 -11.99 -24.47
CA TYR A 91 -33.19 -10.64 -24.05
C TYR A 91 -32.28 -9.91 -25.06
N GLY A 92 -31.85 -10.61 -26.12
CA GLY A 92 -30.96 -10.08 -27.16
C GLY A 92 -29.59 -9.66 -26.63
N LEU A 93 -29.10 -10.33 -25.58
CA LEU A 93 -27.77 -10.14 -25.02
C LEU A 93 -26.80 -11.10 -25.70
N THR A 94 -26.25 -10.68 -26.85
CA THR A 94 -25.27 -11.45 -27.64
C THR A 94 -23.82 -11.04 -27.41
N GLY A 95 -23.59 -9.89 -26.76
CA GLY A 95 -22.27 -9.36 -26.42
C GLY A 95 -22.01 -9.39 -24.91
N THR A 96 -21.32 -8.36 -24.41
CA THR A 96 -21.09 -8.16 -22.97
C THR A 96 -22.42 -8.09 -22.22
N VAL A 97 -22.51 -8.81 -21.10
CA VAL A 97 -23.64 -8.73 -20.18
C VAL A 97 -23.27 -7.78 -19.05
N TYR A 98 -23.98 -6.65 -19.00
CA TYR A 98 -23.93 -5.71 -17.89
C TYR A 98 -25.08 -6.02 -16.94
N TYR A 99 -24.84 -5.97 -15.63
CA TYR A 99 -25.86 -6.28 -14.64
C TYR A 99 -25.72 -5.43 -13.37
N GLY A 100 -26.79 -5.43 -12.59
CA GLY A 100 -26.82 -4.95 -11.21
C GLY A 100 -28.01 -5.56 -10.48
N TYR A 101 -28.14 -5.27 -9.20
CA TYR A 101 -29.23 -5.78 -8.36
C TYR A 101 -30.15 -4.66 -7.88
N ARG A 102 -31.41 -5.00 -7.62
CA ARG A 102 -32.28 -4.23 -6.74
C ARG A 102 -32.72 -5.12 -5.59
N ALA A 103 -32.65 -4.60 -4.38
CA ALA A 103 -33.00 -5.33 -3.17
C ALA A 103 -34.09 -4.58 -2.39
N TRP A 104 -35.01 -5.36 -1.85
CA TRP A 104 -36.03 -4.92 -0.89
C TRP A 104 -35.74 -5.57 0.46
N GLY A 105 -36.16 -4.92 1.54
CA GLY A 105 -35.96 -5.43 2.89
C GLY A 105 -36.90 -4.77 3.90
N PRO A 106 -36.69 -4.94 5.21
CA PRO A 106 -37.68 -4.58 6.21
C PRO A 106 -38.05 -3.10 6.25
N ASN A 107 -37.12 -2.18 5.94
CA ASN A 107 -37.39 -0.74 5.88
C ASN A 107 -38.09 -0.30 4.58
N TRP A 108 -38.10 -1.16 3.55
CA TRP A 108 -38.79 -0.94 2.28
C TRP A 108 -39.19 -2.28 1.62
N PRO A 109 -40.23 -2.95 2.13
CA PRO A 109 -40.68 -4.24 1.60
C PRO A 109 -41.17 -4.15 0.16
N TYR A 110 -41.07 -5.28 -0.56
CA TYR A 110 -41.64 -5.39 -1.89
C TYR A 110 -43.17 -5.32 -1.83
N ALA A 111 -43.76 -4.49 -2.70
CA ALA A 111 -45.20 -4.44 -2.93
C ALA A 111 -45.49 -4.57 -4.42
N ASN A 112 -46.57 -5.28 -4.76
CA ASN A 112 -46.92 -5.65 -6.14
C ASN A 112 -47.12 -4.44 -7.09
N GLY A 113 -47.36 -3.23 -6.54
CA GLY A 113 -47.51 -1.99 -7.31
C GLY A 113 -46.22 -1.16 -7.48
N TRP A 114 -45.10 -1.59 -6.92
CA TRP A 114 -43.86 -0.82 -7.00
C TRP A 114 -43.36 -0.71 -8.45
N THR A 115 -42.96 0.49 -8.84
CA THR A 115 -42.26 0.80 -10.09
C THR A 115 -40.98 1.60 -9.78
N LYS A 116 -40.04 1.60 -10.73
CA LYS A 116 -38.79 2.38 -10.60
C LYS A 116 -39.13 3.85 -10.36
N GLY A 117 -38.55 4.39 -9.29
CA GLY A 117 -38.73 5.75 -8.83
C GLY A 117 -39.98 5.98 -7.96
N SER A 118 -40.75 4.94 -7.63
CA SER A 118 -41.92 5.08 -6.76
C SER A 118 -41.56 5.09 -5.28
N ASN A 119 -42.51 5.46 -4.41
CA ASN A 119 -42.41 5.38 -2.95
C ASN A 119 -43.12 4.14 -2.36
N ILE A 120 -43.72 3.31 -3.22
CA ILE A 120 -44.62 2.25 -2.78
C ILE A 120 -43.83 1.22 -1.96
N GLY A 121 -44.32 0.92 -0.76
CA GLY A 121 -43.68 0.02 0.20
C GLY A 121 -42.65 0.67 1.11
N PHE A 122 -42.34 1.97 0.97
CA PHE A 122 -41.41 2.67 1.84
C PHE A 122 -41.94 2.75 3.27
N ILE A 123 -41.09 2.47 4.27
CA ILE A 123 -41.39 2.64 5.70
C ILE A 123 -40.42 3.67 6.30
N SER A 124 -39.11 3.47 6.12
CA SER A 124 -38.07 4.40 6.58
C SER A 124 -36.79 4.25 5.76
N ASP A 125 -35.93 5.28 5.75
CA ASP A 125 -34.61 5.20 5.09
C ASP A 125 -33.63 4.29 5.87
N VAL A 126 -33.83 4.20 7.18
CA VAL A 126 -33.16 3.25 8.08
C VAL A 126 -34.14 2.73 9.12
N ASP A 127 -34.14 1.42 9.39
CA ASP A 127 -34.94 0.83 10.47
C ASP A 127 -34.15 0.64 11.77
N ALA A 128 -34.80 0.09 12.80
CA ALA A 128 -34.17 -0.16 14.10
C ALA A 128 -33.05 -1.21 14.06
N ALA A 129 -32.98 -2.03 13.02
CA ALA A 129 -31.91 -3.01 12.82
C ALA A 129 -30.77 -2.48 11.95
N GLY A 130 -30.86 -1.23 11.49
CA GLY A 130 -29.88 -0.59 10.62
C GLY A 130 -30.03 -0.94 9.14
N ASN A 131 -31.14 -1.53 8.72
CA ASN A 131 -31.36 -1.85 7.31
C ASN A 131 -31.61 -0.58 6.51
N ARG A 132 -30.98 -0.45 5.34
CA ARG A 132 -31.04 0.72 4.45
C ARG A 132 -31.40 0.31 3.02
N PHE A 133 -32.36 -0.60 2.85
CA PHE A 133 -32.78 -1.01 1.51
C PHE A 133 -33.47 0.15 0.79
N ASN A 134 -33.10 0.34 -0.48
CA ASN A 134 -33.83 1.24 -1.37
C ASN A 134 -33.88 0.62 -2.77
N PRO A 135 -35.03 0.07 -3.19
CA PRO A 135 -35.16 -0.59 -4.49
C PRO A 135 -35.08 0.40 -5.66
N ASN A 136 -35.16 1.72 -5.46
CA ASN A 136 -34.91 2.69 -6.52
C ASN A 136 -33.42 2.81 -6.87
N LYS A 137 -32.53 2.25 -6.05
CA LYS A 137 -31.10 2.23 -6.30
C LYS A 137 -30.70 0.86 -6.86
N LEU A 138 -30.22 0.86 -8.10
CA LEU A 138 -29.45 -0.21 -8.68
C LEU A 138 -28.10 -0.30 -7.97
N LEU A 139 -27.73 -1.53 -7.64
CA LEU A 139 -26.56 -1.87 -6.83
C LEU A 139 -25.60 -2.70 -7.68
N SER A 140 -24.31 -2.36 -7.67
CA SER A 140 -23.26 -3.21 -8.22
C SER A 140 -23.05 -4.43 -7.33
N ASP A 141 -22.60 -5.53 -7.93
CA ASP A 141 -22.25 -6.75 -7.23
C ASP A 141 -20.90 -6.57 -6.50
N PRO A 142 -20.82 -6.78 -5.18
CA PRO A 142 -19.55 -6.75 -4.44
C PRO A 142 -18.48 -7.73 -4.95
N TYR A 143 -18.88 -8.78 -5.68
CA TYR A 143 -18.01 -9.79 -6.30
C TYR A 143 -17.85 -9.62 -7.83
N ALA A 144 -18.26 -8.48 -8.38
CA ALA A 144 -17.99 -8.12 -9.78
C ALA A 144 -16.49 -8.05 -10.04
N LEU A 145 -16.00 -8.73 -11.08
CA LEU A 145 -14.57 -8.68 -11.43
C LEU A 145 -14.19 -7.44 -12.23
N GLU A 146 -15.16 -6.69 -12.73
CA GLU A 146 -15.00 -5.37 -13.36
C GLU A 146 -16.28 -4.54 -13.18
N LEU A 147 -16.13 -3.22 -12.99
CA LEU A 147 -17.21 -2.24 -13.11
C LEU A 147 -17.13 -1.52 -14.45
N SER A 148 -18.26 -0.99 -14.92
CA SER A 148 -18.33 -0.34 -16.23
C SER A 148 -17.87 1.12 -16.24
N HIS A 149 -18.06 1.83 -15.13
CA HIS A 149 -17.71 3.22 -14.88
C HIS A 149 -17.99 3.53 -13.41
N ASP A 150 -17.56 4.69 -12.94
CA ASP A 150 -17.75 5.14 -11.57
C ASP A 150 -19.11 5.81 -11.34
N PRO A 151 -19.63 5.81 -10.09
CA PRO A 151 -20.71 6.74 -9.74
C PRO A 151 -20.21 8.18 -9.87
N ALA A 152 -21.08 9.18 -9.78
CA ALA A 152 -20.63 10.56 -9.57
C ALA A 152 -20.41 10.78 -8.06
N PRO A 153 -19.47 11.64 -7.63
CA PRO A 153 -19.15 11.87 -6.23
C PRO A 153 -20.22 12.79 -5.62
N LYS A 154 -20.38 12.74 -4.28
CA LYS A 154 -21.48 13.45 -3.60
C LYS A 154 -21.34 14.97 -3.67
N GLU A 155 -20.12 15.45 -3.90
CA GLU A 155 -19.75 16.86 -4.06
C GLU A 155 -20.28 17.45 -5.37
N LEU A 156 -20.62 16.60 -6.35
CA LEU A 156 -21.22 17.00 -7.62
C LEU A 156 -22.74 16.76 -7.61
N ALA A 157 -23.47 17.58 -8.37
CA ALA A 157 -24.93 17.51 -8.43
C ALA A 157 -25.43 16.14 -8.93
N GLU A 158 -24.68 15.53 -9.85
CA GLU A 158 -24.94 14.20 -10.40
C GLU A 158 -24.84 13.09 -9.34
N GLY A 159 -24.11 13.31 -8.24
CA GLY A 159 -23.98 12.36 -7.13
C GLY A 159 -25.28 12.15 -6.35
N ALA A 160 -26.20 13.11 -6.38
CA ALA A 160 -27.47 13.04 -5.64
C ALA A 160 -28.38 11.88 -6.09
N ILE A 161 -28.18 11.35 -7.30
CA ILE A 161 -28.95 10.20 -7.79
C ILE A 161 -28.73 8.93 -6.95
N TYR A 162 -27.58 8.82 -6.29
CA TYR A 162 -27.21 7.68 -5.43
C TYR A 162 -27.70 7.81 -3.98
N ALA A 163 -28.17 8.99 -3.60
CA ALA A 163 -28.54 9.27 -2.22
C ALA A 163 -29.90 8.68 -1.82
N SER A 164 -30.01 8.25 -0.57
CA SER A 164 -31.29 8.02 0.14
C SER A 164 -31.85 9.34 0.71
N GLY A 165 -32.84 9.25 1.61
CA GLY A 165 -33.37 10.41 2.31
C GLY A 165 -34.54 11.12 1.59
N PRO A 166 -35.21 12.07 2.28
CA PRO A 166 -36.44 12.73 1.80
C PRO A 166 -36.41 13.27 0.39
N LEU A 167 -35.27 13.82 -0.02
CA LEU A 167 -35.13 14.50 -1.31
C LEU A 167 -34.81 13.53 -2.45
N TYR A 168 -34.15 12.39 -2.18
CA TYR A 168 -33.49 11.60 -3.21
C TYR A 168 -33.92 10.13 -3.26
N ARG A 169 -34.60 9.62 -2.23
CA ARG A 169 -34.90 8.18 -2.14
C ARG A 169 -35.75 7.63 -3.29
N HIS A 170 -36.51 8.50 -3.95
CA HIS A 170 -37.37 8.16 -5.08
C HIS A 170 -36.67 8.31 -6.43
N THR A 171 -35.44 8.81 -6.47
CA THR A 171 -34.71 8.92 -7.72
C THR A 171 -34.21 7.55 -8.15
N ASP A 172 -34.64 7.11 -9.33
CA ASP A 172 -34.11 5.90 -9.96
C ASP A 172 -32.72 6.16 -10.54
N ASN A 173 -31.71 5.42 -10.11
CA ASN A 173 -30.35 5.53 -10.66
C ASN A 173 -30.07 4.50 -11.78
N GLY A 174 -31.04 3.69 -12.18
CA GLY A 174 -30.79 2.48 -12.99
C GLY A 174 -30.06 2.71 -14.31
N SER A 175 -30.34 3.81 -15.02
CA SER A 175 -29.62 4.15 -16.26
C SER A 175 -28.20 4.65 -16.00
N GLU A 176 -27.96 5.28 -14.85
CA GLU A 176 -26.71 5.99 -14.54
C GLU A 176 -25.75 5.23 -13.65
N ALA A 177 -26.23 4.26 -12.86
CA ALA A 177 -25.39 3.60 -11.87
C ALA A 177 -24.33 2.69 -12.52
N PRO A 178 -23.15 2.53 -11.89
CA PRO A 178 -22.15 1.55 -12.28
C PRO A 178 -22.78 0.17 -12.53
N LYS A 179 -22.42 -0.46 -13.65
CA LYS A 179 -22.85 -1.83 -13.94
C LYS A 179 -21.70 -2.77 -13.68
N SER A 180 -21.99 -3.85 -12.99
CA SER A 180 -21.09 -4.99 -12.92
C SER A 180 -21.01 -5.67 -14.29
N ILE A 181 -19.82 -6.14 -14.64
CA ILE A 181 -19.56 -6.79 -15.93
C ILE A 181 -19.39 -8.29 -15.71
N VAL A 182 -20.12 -9.08 -16.49
CA VAL A 182 -19.91 -10.53 -16.54
C VAL A 182 -18.67 -10.81 -17.41
N LEU A 183 -17.63 -11.36 -16.79
CA LEU A 183 -16.42 -11.75 -17.49
C LEU A 183 -16.44 -13.23 -17.85
N ARG A 184 -15.88 -13.55 -19.03
CA ARG A 184 -15.45 -14.90 -19.32
C ARG A 184 -14.15 -15.20 -18.57
N PRO A 185 -13.87 -16.46 -18.21
CA PRO A 185 -12.59 -16.82 -17.62
C PRO A 185 -11.42 -16.36 -18.51
N ASP A 186 -10.46 -15.66 -17.92
CA ASP A 186 -9.23 -15.22 -18.58
C ASP A 186 -8.05 -16.06 -18.08
N THR A 187 -7.34 -16.68 -19.03
CA THR A 187 -6.24 -17.63 -18.76
C THR A 187 -4.86 -17.02 -19.02
N ARG A 188 -4.73 -15.69 -19.10
CA ARG A 188 -3.41 -15.06 -19.27
C ARG A 188 -2.52 -15.38 -18.08
N SER A 189 -1.25 -15.62 -18.37
CA SER A 189 -0.23 -15.80 -17.35
C SER A 189 0.18 -14.46 -16.77
N THR A 190 0.38 -14.42 -15.46
CA THR A 190 0.96 -13.29 -14.73
C THR A 190 2.47 -13.45 -14.54
N GLY A 191 3.13 -14.37 -15.27
CA GLY A 191 4.56 -14.68 -15.08
C GLY A 191 4.85 -15.55 -13.86
N MET A 192 6.13 -15.70 -13.52
CA MET A 192 6.56 -16.43 -12.33
C MET A 192 6.81 -15.44 -11.18
N LYS A 193 6.08 -15.59 -10.08
CA LYS A 193 6.25 -14.74 -8.89
C LYS A 193 7.68 -14.81 -8.37
N PRO A 194 8.33 -13.67 -8.06
CA PRO A 194 9.59 -13.67 -7.34
C PRO A 194 9.45 -14.34 -5.96
N ILE A 195 10.42 -15.19 -5.61
CA ILE A 195 10.48 -15.89 -4.31
C ILE A 195 11.50 -15.26 -3.34
N ARG A 196 11.98 -14.05 -3.63
CA ARG A 196 12.97 -13.34 -2.81
C ARG A 196 12.41 -13.00 -1.42
N ALA A 197 13.24 -13.09 -0.39
CA ALA A 197 12.88 -12.71 0.99
C ALA A 197 12.63 -11.20 1.13
N LEU A 198 11.70 -10.80 2.02
CA LEU A 198 11.38 -9.39 2.27
C LEU A 198 12.60 -8.58 2.78
N LYS A 199 13.51 -9.20 3.53
CA LYS A 199 14.76 -8.56 3.99
C LYS A 199 15.67 -8.06 2.85
N ASP A 200 15.55 -8.69 1.68
CA ASP A 200 16.34 -8.37 0.49
C ASP A 200 15.59 -7.42 -0.46
N ASP A 201 14.41 -6.94 -0.05
CA ASP A 201 13.62 -6.01 -0.84
C ASP A 201 14.01 -4.55 -0.62
N VAL A 202 13.78 -3.77 -1.69
CA VAL A 202 13.72 -2.31 -1.72
C VAL A 202 12.40 -1.97 -2.38
N ILE A 203 11.46 -1.45 -1.60
CA ILE A 203 10.09 -1.15 -2.01
C ILE A 203 10.06 0.24 -2.65
N TYR A 204 9.32 0.37 -3.75
CA TYR A 204 9.13 1.61 -4.49
C TYR A 204 7.63 1.91 -4.61
N GLU A 205 7.14 2.84 -3.79
CA GLU A 205 5.73 3.26 -3.76
C GLU A 205 5.42 4.17 -4.96
N ALA A 206 4.44 3.81 -5.79
CA ALA A 206 4.13 4.56 -7.01
C ALA A 206 2.63 4.61 -7.29
N HIS A 207 2.15 5.75 -7.81
CA HIS A 207 0.84 5.82 -8.42
C HIS A 207 0.90 5.33 -9.88
N VAL A 208 0.08 4.34 -10.27
CA VAL A 208 0.11 3.74 -11.62
C VAL A 208 -0.01 4.77 -12.74
N ARG A 209 -0.98 5.69 -12.63
CA ARG A 209 -1.16 6.81 -13.56
C ARG A 209 0.02 7.77 -13.55
N GLY A 210 0.37 8.32 -12.38
CA GLY A 210 1.48 9.26 -12.24
C GLY A 210 2.83 8.76 -12.73
N LEU A 211 3.07 7.45 -12.66
CA LEU A 211 4.32 6.82 -13.08
C LEU A 211 4.69 7.16 -14.54
N THR A 212 3.70 7.24 -15.43
CA THR A 212 3.96 7.40 -16.88
C THR A 212 3.13 8.47 -17.58
N MET A 213 2.21 9.15 -16.90
CA MET A 213 1.33 10.13 -17.56
C MET A 213 2.11 11.28 -18.23
N ASN A 214 3.20 11.72 -17.60
CA ASN A 214 4.10 12.78 -18.08
C ASN A 214 5.32 12.26 -18.87
N ASP A 215 5.31 10.99 -19.30
CA ASP A 215 6.47 10.39 -19.94
C ASP A 215 6.37 10.33 -21.46
N ASP A 216 7.19 11.15 -22.12
CA ASP A 216 7.22 11.19 -23.58
C ASP A 216 7.85 9.97 -24.25
N SER A 217 8.58 9.13 -23.51
CA SER A 217 9.10 7.86 -24.02
C SER A 217 8.04 6.78 -24.17
N ILE A 218 6.86 6.97 -23.56
CA ILE A 218 5.72 6.07 -23.67
C ILE A 218 4.75 6.57 -24.75
N PRO A 219 4.26 5.70 -25.66
CA PRO A 219 3.21 6.07 -26.61
C PRO A 219 2.01 6.71 -25.92
N ALA A 220 1.48 7.82 -26.46
CA ALA A 220 0.44 8.62 -25.82
C ALA A 220 -0.78 7.80 -25.34
N ALA A 221 -1.18 6.77 -26.09
CA ALA A 221 -2.30 5.90 -25.73
C ALA A 221 -2.07 5.00 -24.50
N TYR A 222 -0.82 4.84 -24.04
CA TYR A 222 -0.44 4.01 -22.91
C TYR A 222 0.05 4.82 -21.70
N ARG A 223 0.17 6.15 -21.83
CA ARG A 223 0.59 7.01 -20.72
C ARG A 223 -0.43 6.96 -19.58
N GLY A 224 0.06 6.76 -18.37
CA GLY A 224 -0.75 6.69 -17.17
C GLY A 224 -1.69 5.49 -17.10
N THR A 225 -1.28 4.36 -17.70
CA THR A 225 -2.05 3.10 -17.69
C THR A 225 -1.22 1.92 -17.17
N TYR A 226 -1.87 0.79 -16.86
CA TYR A 226 -1.18 -0.46 -16.51
C TYR A 226 -0.17 -0.87 -17.59
N LYS A 227 -0.55 -0.74 -18.86
CA LYS A 227 0.38 -1.00 -19.97
C LYS A 227 1.59 -0.08 -19.95
N GLY A 228 1.39 1.22 -19.71
CA GLY A 228 2.47 2.19 -19.55
C GLY A 228 3.39 1.85 -18.39
N ALA A 229 2.82 1.50 -17.23
CA ALA A 229 3.58 1.08 -16.06
C ALA A 229 4.44 -0.17 -16.34
N GLY A 230 3.89 -1.17 -17.04
CA GLY A 230 4.65 -2.35 -17.48
C GLY A 230 5.87 -1.99 -18.35
N MET A 231 5.75 -0.99 -19.23
CA MET A 231 6.88 -0.51 -20.05
C MET A 231 8.01 0.12 -19.22
N LYS A 232 7.79 0.43 -17.92
CA LYS A 232 8.81 0.94 -16.99
C LYS A 232 9.53 -0.11 -16.17
N ALA A 233 9.10 -1.38 -16.19
CA ALA A 233 9.71 -2.43 -15.39
C ALA A 233 11.24 -2.50 -15.57
N ALA A 234 11.75 -2.42 -16.81
CA ALA A 234 13.18 -2.46 -17.09
C ALA A 234 13.95 -1.24 -16.53
N ALA A 235 13.38 -0.04 -16.63
CA ALA A 235 13.99 1.19 -16.11
C ALA A 235 14.04 1.18 -14.57
N LEU A 236 12.99 0.69 -13.93
CA LEU A 236 12.90 0.53 -12.48
C LEU A 236 13.84 -0.58 -11.98
N ALA A 237 13.94 -1.71 -12.68
CA ALA A 237 14.94 -2.74 -12.41
C ALA A 237 16.37 -2.16 -12.52
N GLY A 238 16.59 -1.27 -13.50
CA GLY A 238 17.84 -0.52 -13.66
C GLY A 238 18.15 0.43 -12.51
N LEU A 239 17.14 1.09 -11.92
CA LEU A 239 17.30 1.86 -10.67
C LEU A 239 17.72 0.95 -9.50
N GLY A 240 17.31 -0.31 -9.52
CA GLY A 240 17.74 -1.35 -8.59
C GLY A 240 16.67 -1.77 -7.59
N ILE A 241 15.47 -1.19 -7.64
CA ILE A 241 14.33 -1.58 -6.83
C ILE A 241 13.93 -3.02 -7.12
N THR A 242 13.24 -3.64 -6.16
CA THR A 242 12.93 -5.06 -6.24
C THR A 242 11.45 -5.36 -6.02
N ALA A 243 10.70 -4.43 -5.43
CA ALA A 243 9.25 -4.47 -5.33
C ALA A 243 8.69 -3.11 -5.71
N ILE A 244 7.61 -3.09 -6.48
CA ILE A 244 6.79 -1.90 -6.69
C ILE A 244 5.52 -2.05 -5.86
N GLU A 245 5.21 -1.04 -5.07
CA GLU A 245 3.96 -0.95 -4.32
C GLU A 245 3.09 0.10 -5.01
N PHE A 246 2.02 -0.35 -5.67
CA PHE A 246 1.08 0.58 -6.27
C PHE A 246 0.13 1.13 -5.22
N LEU A 247 -0.10 2.44 -5.23
CA LEU A 247 -1.30 3.05 -4.64
C LEU A 247 -2.58 2.34 -5.14
N PRO A 248 -3.74 2.51 -4.48
CA PRO A 248 -4.94 1.72 -4.75
C PRO A 248 -5.26 1.51 -6.24
N VAL A 249 -5.32 0.25 -6.65
CA VAL A 249 -5.66 -0.18 -8.04
C VAL A 249 -6.99 -0.91 -8.12
N GLN A 250 -7.62 -1.19 -6.98
CA GLN A 250 -9.02 -1.59 -6.93
C GLN A 250 -9.88 -0.39 -7.37
N GLU A 251 -10.97 -0.66 -8.08
CA GLU A 251 -11.80 0.40 -8.68
C GLU A 251 -12.13 1.49 -7.65
N THR A 252 -11.83 2.73 -8.00
CA THR A 252 -12.00 3.89 -7.14
C THR A 252 -12.70 4.99 -7.93
N GLN A 253 -13.40 5.86 -7.22
CA GLN A 253 -14.01 7.04 -7.83
C GLN A 253 -12.94 7.95 -8.46
N ASN A 254 -12.82 8.00 -9.79
CA ASN A 254 -11.85 8.87 -10.49
C ASN A 254 -12.24 9.28 -11.93
N ASP A 255 -13.36 8.80 -12.47
CA ASP A 255 -13.83 9.15 -13.82
C ASP A 255 -14.15 10.66 -13.98
N ASN A 256 -14.51 11.37 -12.88
CA ASN A 256 -14.98 12.77 -12.94
C ASN A 256 -13.92 13.77 -13.39
N HIS A 257 -12.64 13.46 -13.26
CA HIS A 257 -11.56 14.32 -13.76
C HIS A 257 -11.71 14.57 -15.28
N GLU A 258 -12.33 13.66 -16.04
CA GLU A 258 -12.59 13.89 -17.47
C GLU A 258 -13.59 15.04 -17.72
N LEU A 259 -14.43 15.39 -16.74
CA LEU A 259 -15.42 16.47 -16.85
C LEU A 259 -14.78 17.86 -16.74
N ASN A 260 -13.76 18.02 -15.90
CA ASN A 260 -12.96 19.24 -15.83
C ASN A 260 -11.51 18.94 -15.40
N PRO A 261 -10.56 18.81 -16.35
CA PRO A 261 -9.18 18.41 -16.07
C PRO A 261 -8.31 19.55 -15.50
N THR A 262 -8.92 20.62 -14.99
CA THR A 262 -8.23 21.81 -14.48
C THR A 262 -8.71 22.26 -13.10
N THR A 263 -9.50 21.42 -12.42
CA THR A 263 -9.97 21.64 -11.05
C THR A 263 -9.53 20.47 -10.19
N THR A 264 -9.59 20.65 -8.87
CA THR A 264 -9.40 19.58 -7.88
C THR A 264 -10.74 19.11 -7.29
N LEU A 265 -11.84 19.75 -7.68
CA LEU A 265 -13.18 19.49 -7.16
C LEU A 265 -13.72 18.14 -7.65
N GLY A 266 -13.98 17.22 -6.72
CA GLY A 266 -14.51 15.89 -7.03
C GLY A 266 -13.46 14.93 -7.61
N ASP A 267 -12.20 15.34 -7.62
CA ASP A 267 -11.08 14.50 -8.02
C ASP A 267 -10.57 13.68 -6.84
N ASN A 268 -10.20 12.46 -7.14
CA ASN A 268 -9.57 11.54 -6.21
C ASN A 268 -8.47 10.83 -7.01
N TYR A 269 -7.28 11.40 -6.90
CA TYR A 269 -6.11 10.89 -7.59
C TYR A 269 -5.59 9.66 -6.87
N TRP A 270 -5.34 9.73 -5.56
CA TRP A 270 -4.73 8.62 -4.82
C TRP A 270 -5.54 7.33 -4.85
N GLY A 271 -6.87 7.41 -4.83
CA GLY A 271 -7.73 6.24 -4.99
C GLY A 271 -8.15 5.52 -3.70
N TYR A 272 -7.98 6.15 -2.53
CA TYR A 272 -8.42 5.59 -1.24
C TYR A 272 -9.93 5.70 -1.03
N MET A 273 -10.74 5.35 -2.04
CA MET A 273 -12.20 5.31 -1.99
C MET A 273 -12.74 4.12 -2.80
N THR A 274 -12.39 2.91 -2.37
CA THR A 274 -12.67 1.67 -3.13
C THR A 274 -14.17 1.42 -3.34
N LEU A 275 -14.56 1.29 -4.60
CA LEU A 275 -15.92 1.01 -5.08
C LEU A 275 -16.18 -0.49 -5.28
N ASN A 276 -15.13 -1.27 -5.54
CA ASN A 276 -15.20 -2.72 -5.64
C ASN A 276 -13.83 -3.37 -5.38
N TYR A 277 -13.79 -4.39 -4.53
CA TYR A 277 -12.53 -5.01 -4.10
C TYR A 277 -11.91 -5.99 -5.10
N PHE A 278 -12.61 -6.40 -6.16
CA PHE A 278 -12.12 -7.34 -7.16
C PHE A 278 -11.78 -6.68 -8.50
N ALA A 279 -12.44 -5.57 -8.81
CA ALA A 279 -12.28 -4.88 -10.09
C ALA A 279 -10.99 -4.05 -10.12
N PRO A 280 -10.09 -4.27 -11.10
CA PRO A 280 -9.03 -3.32 -11.40
C PRO A 280 -9.62 -2.05 -11.98
N ASP A 281 -9.16 -0.91 -11.50
CA ASP A 281 -9.62 0.40 -11.92
C ASP A 281 -9.56 0.57 -13.45
N ARG A 282 -10.69 0.94 -14.05
CA ARG A 282 -10.85 1.04 -15.51
C ARG A 282 -10.17 2.28 -16.07
N ARG A 283 -10.09 3.38 -15.32
CA ARG A 283 -9.40 4.61 -15.77
C ARG A 283 -7.93 4.36 -15.99
N TYR A 284 -7.31 3.51 -15.16
CA TYR A 284 -5.90 3.11 -15.29
C TYR A 284 -5.64 2.08 -16.41
N ALA A 285 -6.64 1.67 -17.19
CA ALA A 285 -6.44 0.79 -18.33
C ALA A 285 -6.42 1.55 -19.67
N SER A 286 -5.54 1.13 -20.58
CA SER A 286 -5.60 1.57 -21.99
C SER A 286 -6.68 0.81 -22.78
N ASP A 287 -6.82 -0.49 -22.55
CA ASP A 287 -7.95 -1.30 -23.03
C ASP A 287 -9.13 -1.17 -22.07
N LYS A 288 -10.05 -0.26 -22.37
CA LYS A 288 -11.29 -0.07 -21.60
C LYS A 288 -12.45 -0.97 -22.04
N SER A 289 -12.22 -1.96 -22.90
CA SER A 289 -13.26 -2.94 -23.24
C SER A 289 -13.61 -3.84 -22.04
N ALA A 290 -14.68 -4.62 -22.13
CA ALA A 290 -15.03 -5.59 -21.08
C ALA A 290 -13.94 -6.66 -20.94
N GLY A 291 -13.43 -6.84 -19.72
CA GLY A 291 -12.26 -7.66 -19.41
C GLY A 291 -10.92 -6.99 -19.72
N GLY A 292 -10.92 -5.77 -20.29
CA GLY A 292 -9.72 -5.06 -20.70
C GLY A 292 -8.80 -4.71 -19.54
N PRO A 293 -9.29 -3.99 -18.50
CA PRO A 293 -8.51 -3.72 -17.28
C PRO A 293 -7.94 -4.99 -16.65
N THR A 294 -8.72 -6.06 -16.55
CA THR A 294 -8.28 -7.35 -16.00
C THR A 294 -7.10 -7.93 -16.78
N ARG A 295 -7.20 -7.96 -18.11
CA ARG A 295 -6.15 -8.50 -18.98
C ARG A 295 -4.89 -7.64 -18.90
N GLU A 296 -5.04 -6.32 -18.97
CA GLU A 296 -3.93 -5.38 -19.00
C GLU A 296 -3.16 -5.36 -17.67
N PHE A 297 -3.85 -5.48 -16.53
CA PHE A 297 -3.21 -5.62 -15.23
C PHE A 297 -2.36 -6.91 -15.16
N LYS A 298 -2.89 -8.05 -15.61
CA LYS A 298 -2.13 -9.31 -15.63
C LYS A 298 -0.89 -9.22 -16.52
N ASP A 299 -1.02 -8.58 -17.68
CA ASP A 299 0.10 -8.34 -18.59
C ASP A 299 1.15 -7.42 -17.94
N MET A 300 0.73 -6.38 -17.21
CA MET A 300 1.64 -5.52 -16.43
C MET A 300 2.40 -6.31 -15.36
N VAL A 301 1.69 -7.10 -14.53
CA VAL A 301 2.30 -7.94 -13.49
C VAL A 301 3.30 -8.90 -14.09
N LYS A 302 2.95 -9.56 -15.21
CA LYS A 302 3.86 -10.44 -15.92
C LYS A 302 5.16 -9.73 -16.30
N VAL A 303 5.10 -8.52 -16.82
CA VAL A 303 6.30 -7.77 -17.23
C VAL A 303 7.17 -7.39 -16.02
N PHE A 304 6.58 -7.05 -14.87
CA PHE A 304 7.34 -6.83 -13.63
C PHE A 304 7.99 -8.13 -13.12
N HIS A 305 7.26 -9.24 -13.12
CA HIS A 305 7.80 -10.55 -12.74
C HIS A 305 8.94 -11.01 -13.66
N ASP A 306 8.80 -10.82 -14.97
CA ASP A 306 9.85 -11.13 -15.94
C ASP A 306 11.12 -10.27 -15.70
N ALA A 307 10.96 -9.08 -15.11
CA ALA A 307 12.06 -8.22 -14.66
C ALA A 307 12.56 -8.53 -13.23
N GLY A 308 12.01 -9.54 -12.56
CA GLY A 308 12.36 -9.93 -11.19
C GLY A 308 11.83 -9.00 -10.09
N ILE A 309 10.87 -8.13 -10.44
CA ILE A 309 10.24 -7.16 -9.54
C ILE A 309 8.93 -7.76 -9.01
N LYS A 310 8.74 -7.71 -7.69
CA LYS A 310 7.46 -8.05 -7.05
C LYS A 310 6.44 -6.94 -7.28
N VAL A 311 5.16 -7.28 -7.40
CA VAL A 311 4.06 -6.33 -7.44
C VAL A 311 3.25 -6.43 -6.15
N LEU A 312 3.35 -5.39 -5.33
CA LEU A 312 2.51 -5.15 -4.16
C LEU A 312 1.42 -4.15 -4.54
N ILE A 313 0.27 -4.24 -3.89
CA ILE A 313 -0.81 -3.26 -4.04
C ILE A 313 -1.23 -2.75 -2.67
N ASP A 314 -1.51 -1.45 -2.59
CA ASP A 314 -2.17 -0.83 -1.46
C ASP A 314 -3.66 -1.19 -1.49
N VAL A 315 -4.20 -1.63 -0.36
CA VAL A 315 -5.57 -2.12 -0.22
C VAL A 315 -6.30 -1.46 0.95
N VAL A 316 -7.54 -1.04 0.67
CA VAL A 316 -8.35 -0.20 1.56
C VAL A 316 -9.59 -0.95 2.02
N TYR A 317 -9.42 -1.90 2.94
CA TYR A 317 -10.54 -2.69 3.50
C TYR A 317 -11.13 -2.10 4.77
N ASN A 318 -10.60 -0.98 5.25
CA ASN A 318 -11.04 -0.34 6.49
C ASN A 318 -12.33 0.50 6.28
N HIS A 319 -12.59 0.99 5.06
CA HIS A 319 -13.81 1.69 4.66
C HIS A 319 -14.19 1.36 3.20
N THR A 320 -15.20 2.06 2.67
CA THR A 320 -15.67 1.91 1.27
C THR A 320 -15.92 3.26 0.63
N GLY A 321 -15.91 3.33 -0.70
CA GLY A 321 -16.30 4.53 -1.45
C GLY A 321 -17.75 4.98 -1.22
N GLU A 322 -18.63 4.14 -0.65
CA GLU A 322 -20.01 4.58 -0.32
C GLU A 322 -20.01 5.57 0.87
N GLY A 323 -18.91 5.68 1.63
CA GLY A 323 -18.73 6.61 2.75
C GLY A 323 -19.70 6.40 3.92
N GLY A 324 -19.90 7.46 4.69
CA GLY A 324 -20.91 7.54 5.76
C GLY A 324 -22.13 8.38 5.39
N ALA A 325 -22.77 8.95 6.42
CA ALA A 325 -23.83 9.94 6.24
C ALA A 325 -23.28 11.16 5.48
N TRP A 326 -24.12 11.82 4.69
CA TRP A 326 -23.75 13.09 4.06
C TRP A 326 -23.51 14.19 5.10
N HIS A 327 -24.23 14.15 6.22
CA HIS A 327 -24.06 15.02 7.37
C HIS A 327 -24.11 14.19 8.66
N LEU A 328 -23.26 14.52 9.64
CA LEU A 328 -23.14 13.76 10.88
C LEU A 328 -24.47 13.65 11.66
N ASP A 329 -25.30 14.69 11.62
CA ASP A 329 -26.59 14.76 12.31
C ASP A 329 -27.74 14.10 11.52
N ASP A 330 -27.49 13.61 10.30
CA ASP A 330 -28.51 12.98 9.47
C ASP A 330 -28.32 11.46 9.39
N LYS A 331 -29.34 10.74 9.87
CA LYS A 331 -29.39 9.28 9.75
C LYS A 331 -30.00 8.79 8.43
N ASN A 332 -30.57 9.66 7.59
CA ASN A 332 -31.38 9.24 6.44
C ASN A 332 -30.62 9.32 5.11
N THR A 333 -29.71 10.28 4.92
CA THR A 333 -29.06 10.53 3.62
C THR A 333 -27.67 9.90 3.54
N TYR A 334 -27.58 8.83 2.75
CA TYR A 334 -26.39 8.03 2.50
C TYR A 334 -26.31 7.68 1.02
N ASN A 335 -25.10 7.41 0.49
CA ASN A 335 -24.95 6.83 -0.85
C ASN A 335 -25.28 5.34 -0.83
N LEU A 336 -26.09 4.89 -1.79
CA LEU A 336 -26.44 3.48 -1.99
C LEU A 336 -26.20 3.12 -3.46
N TYR A 337 -25.19 2.31 -3.71
CA TYR A 337 -24.87 1.75 -5.02
C TYR A 337 -24.17 0.40 -4.96
N SER A 338 -23.88 -0.17 -3.78
CA SER A 338 -23.31 -1.52 -3.63
C SER A 338 -23.70 -2.16 -2.30
N TRP A 339 -22.77 -2.27 -1.35
CA TRP A 339 -22.90 -2.99 -0.07
C TRP A 339 -24.09 -2.52 0.76
N ARG A 340 -24.28 -1.20 0.88
CA ARG A 340 -25.29 -0.61 1.76
C ARG A 340 -26.71 -1.00 1.38
N GLY A 341 -27.00 -0.98 0.08
CA GLY A 341 -28.30 -1.36 -0.45
C GLY A 341 -28.56 -2.86 -0.42
N LEU A 342 -27.52 -3.69 -0.31
CA LEU A 342 -27.62 -5.15 -0.23
C LEU A 342 -27.80 -5.64 1.20
N ASP A 343 -26.97 -5.18 2.15
CA ASP A 343 -27.04 -5.60 3.55
C ASP A 343 -26.21 -4.66 4.47
N ASN A 344 -26.69 -3.43 4.71
CA ASN A 344 -25.94 -2.42 5.48
C ASN A 344 -25.38 -2.91 6.84
N PRO A 345 -26.15 -3.59 7.73
CA PRO A 345 -25.61 -4.05 9.02
C PRO A 345 -24.54 -5.15 8.89
N THR A 346 -24.53 -5.89 7.78
CA THR A 346 -23.48 -6.89 7.53
C THR A 346 -22.17 -6.22 7.16
N TYR A 347 -22.19 -5.23 6.26
CA TYR A 347 -20.97 -4.67 5.66
C TYR A 347 -20.42 -3.46 6.40
N TYR A 348 -21.21 -2.78 7.25
CA TYR A 348 -20.77 -1.58 7.96
C TYR A 348 -20.87 -1.74 9.47
N SER A 349 -19.87 -1.22 10.19
CA SER A 349 -19.97 -1.09 11.63
C SER A 349 -20.91 0.07 11.96
N LEU A 350 -21.91 -0.20 12.79
CA LEU A 350 -22.96 0.77 13.13
C LEU A 350 -22.89 1.16 14.60
N SER A 351 -23.43 2.33 14.95
CA SER A 351 -23.63 2.77 16.32
C SER A 351 -24.50 1.76 17.11
N SER A 352 -24.51 1.87 18.44
CA SER A 352 -25.26 0.93 19.30
C SER A 352 -26.77 0.90 19.01
N ASP A 353 -27.35 2.01 18.56
CA ASP A 353 -28.74 2.13 18.10
C ASP A 353 -28.93 1.79 16.60
N LYS A 354 -27.83 1.46 15.91
CA LYS A 354 -27.73 1.11 14.49
C LYS A 354 -28.21 2.18 13.51
N GLN A 355 -28.32 3.43 13.97
CA GLN A 355 -28.81 4.53 13.15
C GLN A 355 -27.68 5.24 12.38
N HIS A 356 -26.45 5.20 12.88
CA HIS A 356 -25.27 5.84 12.30
C HIS A 356 -24.13 4.84 12.12
N ASN A 357 -23.07 5.22 11.42
CA ASN A 357 -21.83 4.46 11.36
C ASN A 357 -20.96 4.71 12.60
N VAL A 358 -20.20 3.70 13.00
CA VAL A 358 -18.97 3.90 13.79
C VAL A 358 -17.85 4.23 12.81
N ASP A 359 -17.04 5.23 13.12
CA ASP A 359 -15.97 5.71 12.24
C ASP A 359 -14.66 5.89 13.01
N ASN A 360 -13.63 5.22 12.52
CA ASN A 360 -12.23 5.29 12.95
C ASN A 360 -11.30 5.46 11.74
N THR A 361 -11.85 5.76 10.57
CA THR A 361 -11.11 6.02 9.33
C THR A 361 -11.11 7.51 8.97
N GLY A 362 -12.13 8.25 9.44
CA GLY A 362 -12.32 9.68 9.14
C GLY A 362 -13.04 9.93 7.82
N VAL A 363 -13.45 8.87 7.10
CA VAL A 363 -14.17 8.98 5.82
C VAL A 363 -15.69 8.73 5.96
N GLY A 364 -16.17 8.58 7.19
CA GLY A 364 -17.59 8.51 7.54
C GLY A 364 -18.08 7.14 8.04
N GLY A 365 -17.28 6.08 7.96
CA GLY A 365 -17.68 4.79 8.54
C GLY A 365 -16.76 3.62 8.26
N ASN A 366 -16.54 2.81 9.29
CA ASN A 366 -15.79 1.57 9.21
C ASN A 366 -16.55 0.51 8.39
N TYR A 367 -15.84 -0.17 7.51
CA TYR A 367 -16.25 -1.48 7.03
C TYR A 367 -16.30 -2.46 8.21
N ASN A 368 -17.27 -3.39 8.22
CA ASN A 368 -17.46 -4.32 9.32
C ASN A 368 -16.49 -5.50 9.23
N THR A 369 -15.21 -5.24 9.50
CA THR A 369 -14.12 -6.21 9.47
C THR A 369 -14.26 -7.34 10.50
N ARG A 370 -15.23 -7.26 11.44
CA ARG A 370 -15.51 -8.30 12.42
C ARG A 370 -16.58 -9.29 11.95
N ASN A 371 -17.53 -8.84 11.12
CA ASN A 371 -18.59 -9.70 10.60
C ASN A 371 -18.02 -10.76 9.63
N LEU A 372 -18.42 -12.01 9.78
CA LEU A 372 -17.83 -13.13 9.02
C LEU A 372 -18.05 -13.01 7.50
N VAL A 373 -19.19 -12.49 7.05
CA VAL A 373 -19.49 -12.38 5.62
C VAL A 373 -18.70 -11.24 4.99
N ALA A 374 -18.60 -10.13 5.70
CA ALA A 374 -17.76 -9.01 5.30
C ALA A 374 -16.26 -9.41 5.28
N GLN A 375 -15.80 -10.15 6.28
CA GLN A 375 -14.46 -10.74 6.29
C GLN A 375 -14.22 -11.70 5.11
N ASN A 376 -15.18 -12.57 4.79
CA ASN A 376 -15.02 -13.49 3.67
C ASN A 376 -14.81 -12.72 2.36
N LEU A 377 -15.49 -11.61 2.17
CA LEU A 377 -15.27 -10.77 0.99
C LEU A 377 -13.85 -10.18 0.93
N ILE A 378 -13.26 -9.76 2.06
CA ILE A 378 -11.85 -9.35 2.13
C ILE A 378 -10.92 -10.51 1.76
N ILE A 379 -11.14 -11.69 2.34
CA ILE A 379 -10.29 -12.87 2.07
C ILE A 379 -10.39 -13.30 0.61
N ASP A 380 -11.61 -13.35 0.07
CA ASP A 380 -11.87 -13.77 -1.29
C ASP A 380 -11.28 -12.79 -2.31
N SER A 381 -11.31 -11.48 -2.04
CA SER A 381 -10.67 -10.49 -2.90
C SER A 381 -9.15 -10.61 -2.84
N LEU A 382 -8.55 -10.73 -1.65
CA LEU A 382 -7.12 -10.94 -1.50
C LEU A 382 -6.67 -12.20 -2.26
N VAL A 383 -7.36 -13.33 -2.09
CA VAL A 383 -7.05 -14.57 -2.81
C VAL A 383 -7.21 -14.40 -4.33
N TYR A 384 -8.22 -13.67 -4.80
CA TYR A 384 -8.35 -13.34 -6.22
C TYR A 384 -7.14 -12.55 -6.75
N TRP A 385 -6.72 -11.50 -6.04
CA TRP A 385 -5.55 -10.70 -6.43
C TRP A 385 -4.26 -11.53 -6.41
N ARG A 386 -4.11 -12.42 -5.43
CA ARG A 386 -2.96 -13.35 -5.34
C ARG A 386 -2.94 -14.32 -6.51
N ASP A 387 -4.03 -15.05 -6.73
CA ASP A 387 -4.03 -16.24 -7.58
C ASP A 387 -4.37 -15.92 -9.03
N ALA A 388 -5.36 -15.06 -9.27
CA ALA A 388 -5.79 -14.70 -10.61
C ALA A 388 -5.00 -13.51 -11.18
N MET A 389 -4.67 -12.52 -10.34
CA MET A 389 -4.02 -11.27 -10.79
C MET A 389 -2.50 -11.28 -10.58
N GLY A 390 -1.97 -12.23 -9.81
CA GLY A 390 -0.52 -12.44 -9.65
C GLY A 390 0.16 -11.55 -8.62
N VAL A 391 -0.58 -10.82 -7.78
CA VAL A 391 -0.02 -9.94 -6.74
C VAL A 391 0.84 -10.72 -5.73
N ASP A 392 1.98 -10.15 -5.33
CA ASP A 392 2.96 -10.78 -4.43
C ASP A 392 2.75 -10.46 -2.95
N GLY A 393 1.98 -9.42 -2.64
CA GLY A 393 1.73 -8.94 -1.30
C GLY A 393 0.91 -7.66 -1.28
N TYR A 394 0.63 -7.17 -0.08
CA TYR A 394 -0.31 -6.08 0.14
C TYR A 394 0.21 -5.14 1.23
N ARG A 395 0.04 -3.84 1.02
CA ARG A 395 0.08 -2.84 2.10
C ARG A 395 -1.36 -2.47 2.47
N PHE A 396 -1.70 -2.62 3.74
CA PHE A 396 -3.06 -2.40 4.23
C PHE A 396 -3.17 -1.01 4.85
N ASP A 397 -3.96 -0.16 4.22
CA ASP A 397 -4.33 1.16 4.71
C ASP A 397 -5.13 1.08 6.02
N LEU A 398 -4.82 1.97 6.96
CA LEU A 398 -5.41 2.06 8.31
C LEU A 398 -5.67 0.68 8.93
N ALA A 399 -4.64 -0.16 8.92
CA ALA A 399 -4.76 -1.59 9.21
C ALA A 399 -5.37 -1.97 10.57
N PRO A 400 -5.28 -1.16 11.65
CA PRO A 400 -5.90 -1.48 12.94
C PRO A 400 -7.41 -1.70 12.87
N ILE A 401 -8.10 -1.14 11.88
CA ILE A 401 -9.53 -1.40 11.67
C ILE A 401 -9.79 -2.87 11.37
N LEU A 402 -8.86 -3.57 10.71
CA LEU A 402 -8.95 -5.01 10.46
C LEU A 402 -8.70 -5.84 11.74
N GLY A 403 -8.07 -5.26 12.74
CA GLY A 403 -7.85 -5.87 14.07
C GLY A 403 -8.98 -5.60 15.07
N ASN A 404 -10.06 -4.93 14.64
CA ASN A 404 -11.18 -4.59 15.51
C ASN A 404 -11.94 -5.85 15.97
N SER A 405 -12.12 -6.00 17.29
CA SER A 405 -12.92 -7.10 17.88
C SER A 405 -14.41 -6.75 18.03
N CYS A 406 -14.79 -5.49 17.79
CA CYS A 406 -16.17 -5.02 17.81
C CYS A 406 -16.86 -5.18 16.45
N GLU A 407 -18.06 -5.77 16.42
CA GLU A 407 -18.92 -5.75 15.23
C GLU A 407 -19.66 -4.42 15.08
N HIS A 408 -20.24 -3.91 16.17
CA HIS A 408 -21.01 -2.67 16.24
C HIS A 408 -20.77 -1.94 17.56
N GLY A 409 -21.06 -0.64 17.59
CA GLY A 409 -21.13 0.21 18.78
C GLY A 409 -19.80 0.62 19.39
N CYS A 410 -18.69 0.02 18.97
CA CYS A 410 -17.35 0.32 19.47
C CYS A 410 -16.24 0.06 18.46
N PHE A 411 -15.04 0.50 18.83
CA PHE A 411 -13.77 0.09 18.25
C PHE A 411 -12.84 -0.38 19.36
N ASN A 412 -12.22 -1.53 19.16
CA ASN A 412 -11.18 -2.06 20.03
C ASN A 412 -10.26 -2.96 19.21
N PHE A 413 -9.04 -2.50 18.94
CA PHE A 413 -8.01 -3.35 18.36
C PHE A 413 -7.61 -4.44 19.36
N ASP A 414 -7.58 -5.69 18.92
CA ASP A 414 -7.09 -6.82 19.71
C ASP A 414 -6.32 -7.80 18.82
N LYS A 415 -4.99 -7.77 18.90
CA LYS A 415 -4.13 -8.68 18.11
C LYS A 415 -4.32 -10.16 18.45
N GLN A 416 -4.89 -10.48 19.62
CA GLN A 416 -5.09 -11.86 20.09
C GLN A 416 -6.47 -12.45 19.71
N ASP A 417 -7.43 -11.64 19.26
CA ASP A 417 -8.72 -12.17 18.80
C ASP A 417 -8.54 -12.88 17.45
N ALA A 418 -8.48 -14.21 17.48
CA ALA A 418 -8.35 -15.05 16.29
C ALA A 418 -9.51 -14.89 15.28
N SER A 419 -10.60 -14.23 15.67
CA SER A 419 -11.79 -14.02 14.85
C SER A 419 -11.79 -12.71 14.06
N ASN A 420 -10.79 -11.85 14.25
CA ASN A 420 -10.66 -10.61 13.49
C ASN A 420 -10.00 -10.83 12.13
N ALA A 421 -10.07 -9.81 11.26
CA ALA A 421 -9.61 -9.93 9.89
C ALA A 421 -8.09 -10.10 9.78
N ILE A 422 -7.28 -9.44 10.61
CA ILE A 422 -5.80 -9.59 10.54
C ILE A 422 -5.33 -11.02 10.83
N ASN A 423 -5.95 -11.69 11.81
CA ASN A 423 -5.64 -13.09 12.14
C ASN A 423 -6.20 -14.04 11.08
N ARG A 424 -7.40 -13.76 10.55
CA ARG A 424 -7.96 -14.51 9.43
C ARG A 424 -7.09 -14.42 8.18
N ILE A 425 -6.64 -13.23 7.80
CA ILE A 425 -5.74 -12.98 6.67
C ILE A 425 -4.47 -13.82 6.83
N THR A 426 -3.83 -13.76 7.99
CA THR A 426 -2.60 -14.52 8.28
C THR A 426 -2.77 -16.03 8.07
N ASN A 427 -3.94 -16.57 8.42
CA ASN A 427 -4.22 -18.00 8.28
C ASN A 427 -4.51 -18.43 6.83
N GLU A 428 -5.13 -17.57 6.03
CA GLU A 428 -5.56 -17.88 4.66
C GLU A 428 -4.53 -17.46 3.59
N LEU A 429 -3.64 -16.53 3.95
CA LEU A 429 -2.58 -15.97 3.12
C LEU A 429 -1.24 -16.17 3.86
N PRO A 430 -0.56 -17.31 3.64
CA PRO A 430 0.66 -17.61 4.37
C PRO A 430 1.73 -16.54 4.11
N PRO A 431 2.31 -15.95 5.17
CA PRO A 431 3.35 -14.94 5.01
C PRO A 431 4.60 -15.56 4.38
N ARG A 432 5.34 -14.76 3.62
CA ARG A 432 6.59 -15.20 3.00
C ARG A 432 7.62 -15.57 4.08
N PRO A 433 8.32 -16.72 3.96
CA PRO A 433 9.38 -17.07 4.91
C PRO A 433 10.53 -16.05 4.90
N GLY A 434 11.19 -15.86 6.05
CA GLY A 434 12.28 -14.89 6.20
C GLY A 434 13.54 -15.18 5.36
N ASN A 435 13.69 -16.39 4.83
CA ASN A 435 14.73 -16.78 3.87
C ASN A 435 14.25 -16.82 2.41
N GLY A 436 13.02 -16.37 2.15
CA GLY A 436 12.39 -16.41 0.84
C GLY A 436 11.60 -17.71 0.60
N GLY A 437 10.95 -17.78 -0.57
CA GLY A 437 10.02 -18.83 -0.93
C GLY A 437 8.68 -18.28 -1.39
N SER A 438 7.74 -19.18 -1.64
CA SER A 438 6.35 -18.84 -1.91
C SER A 438 5.67 -18.35 -0.62
N GLY A 439 4.79 -17.35 -0.76
CA GLY A 439 4.09 -16.71 0.34
C GLY A 439 3.85 -15.24 0.01
N MET A 440 3.08 -14.56 0.85
CA MET A 440 2.68 -13.17 0.66
C MET A 440 3.49 -12.23 1.55
N ASP A 441 3.84 -11.07 1.02
CA ASP A 441 4.38 -9.98 1.84
C ASP A 441 3.19 -9.18 2.41
N LEU A 442 2.97 -9.24 3.74
CA LEU A 442 1.87 -8.57 4.43
C LEU A 442 2.41 -7.36 5.19
N ILE A 443 2.03 -6.15 4.76
CA ILE A 443 2.50 -4.88 5.31
C ILE A 443 1.31 -4.11 5.87
N ALA A 444 1.39 -3.64 7.10
CA ALA A 444 0.36 -2.81 7.72
C ALA A 444 0.80 -1.34 7.78
N GLU A 445 -0.14 -0.42 7.58
CA GLU A 445 -0.10 0.90 8.21
C GLU A 445 -0.63 0.77 9.64
N PRO A 446 0.22 0.79 10.68
CA PRO A 446 -0.17 0.34 12.01
C PRO A 446 -0.84 1.44 12.86
N TRP A 447 -1.67 2.29 12.26
CA TRP A 447 -2.46 3.30 12.95
C TRP A 447 -3.80 3.54 12.26
N ALA A 448 -4.78 4.06 13.00
CA ALA A 448 -6.02 4.61 12.45
C ALA A 448 -6.44 5.82 13.32
N ILE A 449 -7.72 6.21 13.29
CA ILE A 449 -8.21 7.39 14.03
C ILE A 449 -9.03 6.96 15.26
N GLY A 450 -8.60 7.42 16.44
CA GLY A 450 -9.33 7.25 17.70
C GLY A 450 -9.19 5.88 18.37
N GLY A 451 -9.72 5.75 19.59
CA GLY A 451 -9.61 4.53 20.39
C GLY A 451 -8.16 4.13 20.67
N ASN A 452 -7.90 2.82 20.69
CA ASN A 452 -6.56 2.24 20.82
C ASN A 452 -5.92 1.92 19.44
N SER A 453 -6.18 2.72 18.40
CA SER A 453 -5.78 2.36 17.03
C SER A 453 -4.30 2.58 16.72
N TYR A 454 -3.55 3.39 17.47
CA TYR A 454 -2.10 3.50 17.26
C TYR A 454 -1.38 2.23 17.75
N GLN A 455 -0.89 1.43 16.81
CA GLN A 455 -0.44 0.05 17.00
C GLN A 455 0.91 -0.21 16.33
N VAL A 456 1.81 0.78 16.28
CA VAL A 456 3.20 0.56 15.85
C VAL A 456 3.86 -0.46 16.80
N GLY A 457 4.34 -1.58 16.27
CA GLY A 457 4.79 -2.75 17.02
C GLY A 457 3.64 -3.63 17.54
N GLY A 458 2.39 -3.31 17.24
CA GLY A 458 1.20 -3.93 17.80
C GLY A 458 0.61 -5.07 16.97
N PHE A 459 1.09 -5.33 15.74
CA PHE A 459 0.53 -6.38 14.89
C PHE A 459 1.06 -7.79 15.22
N PRO A 460 0.37 -8.86 14.79
CA PRO A 460 0.87 -10.23 14.90
C PRO A 460 2.20 -10.43 14.16
N SER A 461 2.97 -11.44 14.57
CA SER A 461 4.33 -11.65 14.09
C SER A 461 4.49 -12.00 12.60
N ALA A 462 3.39 -12.26 11.90
CA ALA A 462 3.37 -12.46 10.45
C ALA A 462 3.44 -11.15 9.64
N TRP A 463 3.25 -10.01 10.29
CA TRP A 463 3.09 -8.71 9.64
C TRP A 463 4.34 -7.86 9.73
N ALA A 464 4.75 -7.30 8.60
CA ALA A 464 5.62 -6.14 8.56
C ALA A 464 4.76 -4.87 8.75
N GLU A 465 5.39 -3.79 9.22
CA GLU A 465 4.69 -2.55 9.53
C GLU A 465 5.45 -1.35 8.99
N TRP A 466 4.73 -0.36 8.46
CA TRP A 466 5.26 0.99 8.25
C TRP A 466 5.75 1.57 9.58
N ASN A 467 7.06 1.78 9.70
CA ASN A 467 7.65 2.29 10.93
C ASN A 467 7.62 3.82 10.97
N GLY A 468 6.49 4.38 11.39
CA GLY A 468 6.31 5.83 11.59
C GLY A 468 7.30 6.41 12.62
N MET A 469 7.76 5.62 13.59
CA MET A 469 8.78 6.07 14.55
C MET A 469 10.17 6.21 13.89
N TYR A 470 10.54 5.33 12.96
CA TYR A 470 11.75 5.50 12.14
C TYR A 470 11.72 6.82 11.38
N ARG A 471 10.62 7.07 10.66
CA ARG A 471 10.37 8.31 9.92
C ARG A 471 10.54 9.53 10.82
N ASP A 472 9.82 9.57 11.93
CA ASP A 472 9.75 10.77 12.78
C ASP A 472 11.04 11.02 13.55
N THR A 473 11.70 9.98 14.07
CA THR A 473 12.99 10.13 14.77
C THR A 473 14.05 10.73 13.85
N LEU A 474 14.20 10.21 12.62
CA LEU A 474 15.20 10.72 11.69
C LEU A 474 14.86 12.12 11.18
N ARG A 475 13.58 12.42 10.92
CA ARG A 475 13.16 13.77 10.53
C ARG A 475 13.42 14.78 11.64
N LYS A 476 13.05 14.47 12.88
CA LYS A 476 13.29 15.33 14.04
C LYS A 476 14.77 15.61 14.24
N ASP A 477 15.58 14.56 14.23
CA ASP A 477 17.03 14.67 14.41
C ASP A 477 17.69 15.55 13.32
N GLN A 478 17.29 15.36 12.06
CA GLN A 478 17.85 16.13 10.95
C GLN A 478 17.31 17.56 10.83
N ASN A 479 16.06 17.84 11.21
CA ASN A 479 15.39 19.10 10.88
C ASN A 479 15.07 19.98 12.11
N VAL A 480 15.01 19.39 13.31
CA VAL A 480 14.54 20.07 14.53
C VAL A 480 15.64 20.07 15.62
N MET A 481 16.91 20.08 15.19
CA MET A 481 18.07 20.16 16.08
C MET A 481 17.94 21.34 17.07
N GLY A 482 18.00 21.03 18.37
CA GLY A 482 17.85 22.00 19.46
C GLY A 482 16.40 22.30 19.85
N GLY A 483 15.41 21.79 19.11
CA GLY A 483 13.98 21.88 19.45
C GLY A 483 13.40 20.59 20.04
N GLU A 484 13.88 19.43 19.58
CA GLU A 484 13.50 18.11 20.09
C GLU A 484 14.74 17.36 20.59
N ALA A 485 14.62 16.69 21.74
CA ALA A 485 15.70 15.90 22.30
C ALA A 485 15.70 14.49 21.69
N ILE A 486 16.52 14.28 20.66
CA ILE A 486 16.80 12.96 20.10
C ILE A 486 18.14 12.44 20.63
N THR A 487 18.14 11.24 21.22
CA THR A 487 19.36 10.63 21.74
C THR A 487 20.03 9.72 20.71
N PRO A 488 21.35 9.51 20.79
CA PRO A 488 22.01 8.50 19.95
C PRO A 488 21.44 7.09 20.15
N GLY A 489 20.90 6.77 21.33
CA GLY A 489 20.22 5.49 21.59
C GLY A 489 18.97 5.30 20.75
N GLN A 490 18.15 6.34 20.61
CA GLN A 490 16.96 6.30 19.75
C GLN A 490 17.34 6.10 18.27
N LEU A 491 18.36 6.82 17.80
CA LEU A 491 18.89 6.64 16.44
C LEU A 491 19.45 5.23 16.23
N ALA A 492 20.22 4.71 17.20
CA ALA A 492 20.77 3.37 17.14
C ALA A 492 19.68 2.30 17.00
N MET A 493 18.56 2.44 17.71
CA MET A 493 17.43 1.53 17.56
C MET A 493 16.83 1.61 16.15
N ARG A 494 16.69 2.82 15.58
CA ARG A 494 16.18 2.98 14.21
C ARG A 494 17.11 2.34 13.18
N PHE A 495 18.41 2.57 13.28
CA PHE A 495 19.41 2.05 12.33
C PHE A 495 19.57 0.53 12.39
N THR A 496 19.18 -0.13 13.48
CA THR A 496 19.34 -1.58 13.67
C THR A 496 18.05 -2.38 13.54
N GLY A 497 17.00 -1.77 12.96
CA GLY A 497 15.74 -2.45 12.66
C GLY A 497 14.70 -2.41 13.79
N SER A 498 14.85 -1.49 14.74
CA SER A 498 13.85 -1.17 15.78
C SER A 498 13.44 -2.37 16.63
N SER A 499 14.41 -3.01 17.28
CA SER A 499 14.19 -4.15 18.17
C SER A 499 13.22 -3.87 19.31
N ASP A 500 13.15 -2.63 19.77
CA ASP A 500 12.19 -2.17 20.77
C ASP A 500 10.72 -2.27 20.32
N LEU A 501 10.47 -2.35 19.01
CA LEU A 501 9.12 -2.52 18.44
C LEU A 501 8.81 -3.96 18.02
N TYR A 502 9.83 -4.73 17.63
CA TYR A 502 9.62 -5.96 16.86
C TYR A 502 10.34 -7.19 17.44
N GLN A 503 11.18 -7.05 18.47
CA GLN A 503 11.93 -8.21 18.99
C GLN A 503 11.12 -9.05 19.99
N ASP A 504 10.24 -8.41 20.75
CA ASP A 504 9.54 -9.01 21.90
C ASP A 504 8.55 -10.12 21.52
N ASP A 505 7.99 -10.09 20.31
CA ASP A 505 7.05 -11.08 19.78
C ASP A 505 7.62 -12.01 18.70
N GLY A 506 8.95 -12.00 18.54
CA GLY A 506 9.67 -12.90 17.64
C GLY A 506 9.78 -12.42 16.20
N ARG A 507 9.25 -11.23 15.87
CA ARG A 507 9.59 -10.55 14.62
C ARG A 507 11.08 -10.24 14.53
N LYS A 508 11.47 -9.79 13.35
CA LYS A 508 12.85 -9.65 12.87
C LYS A 508 13.03 -8.25 12.29
N PRO A 509 14.28 -7.75 12.12
CA PRO A 509 14.54 -6.40 11.61
C PRO A 509 13.71 -6.04 10.37
N TRP A 510 13.62 -6.98 9.41
CA TRP A 510 12.91 -6.79 8.13
C TRP A 510 11.38 -6.67 8.24
N HIS A 511 10.79 -6.84 9.41
CA HIS A 511 9.38 -6.47 9.64
C HIS A 511 9.20 -4.95 9.83
N SER A 512 10.29 -4.22 10.09
CA SER A 512 10.30 -2.77 10.04
C SER A 512 10.38 -2.32 8.57
N ILE A 513 9.27 -1.83 8.02
CA ILE A 513 9.31 -1.09 6.76
C ILE A 513 9.77 0.33 7.09
N ASN A 514 11.05 0.59 6.85
CA ASN A 514 11.66 1.89 7.10
C ASN A 514 11.34 2.81 5.93
N PHE A 515 10.94 4.04 6.23
CA PHE A 515 10.69 5.06 5.22
C PHE A 515 10.96 6.45 5.79
N ILE A 516 11.36 7.39 4.93
CA ILE A 516 11.49 8.82 5.28
C ILE A 516 10.27 9.59 4.78
N THR A 517 9.68 9.15 3.69
CA THR A 517 8.57 9.79 2.96
C THR A 517 7.64 8.69 2.46
N ALA A 518 6.37 9.04 2.32
CA ALA A 518 5.30 8.24 1.73
C ALA A 518 4.46 9.19 0.85
N HIS A 519 3.44 8.68 0.18
CA HIS A 519 2.46 9.53 -0.49
C HIS A 519 1.81 10.53 0.49
N ASP A 520 1.61 10.14 1.75
CA ASP A 520 1.20 11.02 2.85
C ASP A 520 2.32 11.97 3.30
N GLY A 521 2.05 13.27 3.18
CA GLY A 521 2.98 14.32 3.60
C GLY A 521 3.87 14.80 2.45
N PHE A 522 5.04 15.32 2.82
CA PHE A 522 5.99 15.85 1.85
C PHE A 522 6.74 14.76 1.06
N THR A 523 7.08 15.09 -0.19
CA THR A 523 8.15 14.42 -0.95
C THR A 523 9.51 14.59 -0.26
N LEU A 524 10.52 13.79 -0.64
CA LEU A 524 11.85 13.90 -0.04
C LEU A 524 12.46 15.29 -0.27
N LYS A 525 12.24 15.88 -1.45
CA LYS A 525 12.70 17.25 -1.74
C LYS A 525 12.00 18.26 -0.84
N ASP A 526 10.67 18.19 -0.75
CA ASP A 526 9.88 19.18 -0.01
C ASP A 526 10.14 19.12 1.50
N LEU A 527 10.39 17.93 2.05
CA LEU A 527 10.76 17.73 3.44
C LEU A 527 11.99 18.57 3.86
N TYR A 528 12.95 18.73 2.94
CA TYR A 528 14.15 19.56 3.16
C TYR A 528 14.09 20.93 2.49
N SER A 529 12.93 21.35 1.98
CA SER A 529 12.77 22.62 1.25
C SER A 529 11.62 23.48 1.76
N CYS A 530 10.79 22.95 2.64
CA CYS A 530 9.57 23.57 3.13
C CYS A 530 9.58 23.61 4.66
N ASN A 531 9.20 24.75 5.25
CA ASN A 531 9.01 24.86 6.70
C ASN A 531 7.56 24.61 7.13
N SER A 532 6.62 24.71 6.19
CA SER A 532 5.19 24.48 6.42
C SER A 532 4.53 24.00 5.14
N LYS A 533 3.38 23.33 5.27
CA LYS A 533 2.55 22.94 4.12
C LYS A 533 2.02 24.16 3.38
N ASN A 534 1.79 24.00 2.08
CA ASN A 534 1.21 24.99 1.19
C ASN A 534 0.18 24.31 0.28
N ASN A 535 -0.91 23.83 0.88
CA ASN A 535 -1.91 23.05 0.16
C ASN A 535 -2.95 23.93 -0.55
N LEU A 536 -2.99 25.24 -0.27
CA LEU A 536 -3.94 26.20 -0.84
C LEU A 536 -3.42 26.88 -2.13
N GLN A 537 -2.42 26.29 -2.78
CA GLN A 537 -1.94 26.75 -4.08
C GLN A 537 -3.06 26.70 -5.12
N SER A 538 -2.94 27.48 -6.18
CA SER A 538 -3.81 27.32 -7.34
C SER A 538 -3.43 26.08 -8.14
N TRP A 539 -4.33 25.64 -9.03
CA TRP A 539 -4.03 24.62 -10.03
C TRP A 539 -2.73 24.97 -10.79
N PRO A 540 -1.82 24.01 -11.05
CA PRO A 540 -1.96 22.56 -10.87
C PRO A 540 -1.44 22.00 -9.53
N TYR A 541 -1.05 22.83 -8.56
CA TYR A 541 -0.44 22.40 -7.29
C TYR A 541 -1.42 22.36 -6.09
N GLY A 542 -2.68 22.72 -6.32
CA GLY A 542 -3.73 22.78 -5.30
C GLY A 542 -5.06 23.30 -5.88
N PRO A 543 -6.07 23.54 -5.04
CA PRO A 543 -6.04 23.33 -3.60
C PRO A 543 -6.26 21.86 -3.21
N SER A 544 -5.61 21.45 -2.12
CA SER A 544 -5.86 20.21 -1.40
C SER A 544 -6.17 20.55 0.06
N ASP A 545 -7.23 20.01 0.62
CA ASP A 545 -7.59 20.23 2.01
C ASP A 545 -6.76 19.35 2.96
N GLY A 546 -6.68 19.73 4.25
CA GLY A 546 -6.06 18.89 5.27
C GLY A 546 -4.54 18.72 5.15
N GLY A 547 -4.05 17.51 5.44
CA GLY A 547 -2.64 17.15 5.59
C GLY A 547 -2.07 17.39 6.99
N GLU A 548 -0.95 16.73 7.30
CA GLU A 548 -0.24 16.87 8.58
C GLU A 548 0.30 18.29 8.77
N ASP A 549 0.20 18.85 9.98
CA ASP A 549 0.80 20.14 10.33
C ASP A 549 2.24 19.96 10.84
N PHE A 550 2.50 18.88 11.59
CA PHE A 550 3.80 18.57 12.18
C PHE A 550 4.64 17.67 11.26
N ASN A 551 5.12 18.25 10.15
CA ASN A 551 5.88 17.51 9.12
C ASN A 551 7.33 17.17 9.52
N PHE A 552 7.84 17.81 10.59
CA PHE A 552 9.26 17.79 10.99
C PHE A 552 10.20 18.13 9.81
N SER A 553 9.86 19.18 9.07
CA SER A 553 10.55 19.63 7.87
C SER A 553 11.39 20.88 8.15
N TRP A 554 12.44 21.10 7.35
CA TRP A 554 13.24 22.33 7.41
C TRP A 554 13.80 22.66 6.03
N ASN A 555 13.63 23.90 5.59
CA ASN A 555 14.07 24.36 4.27
C ASN A 555 15.58 24.55 4.10
N GLN A 556 16.38 24.21 5.11
CA GLN A 556 17.85 24.38 5.13
C GLN A 556 18.27 25.82 4.78
N ASP A 557 17.54 26.80 5.34
CA ASP A 557 17.72 28.23 5.09
C ASP A 557 17.58 28.64 3.60
N GLY A 558 16.97 27.78 2.78
CA GLY A 558 16.82 27.97 1.33
C GLY A 558 18.08 27.65 0.51
N ILE A 559 19.13 27.08 1.12
CA ILE A 559 20.40 26.79 0.44
C ILE A 559 20.31 25.45 -0.30
N ALA A 560 20.17 25.50 -1.63
CA ALA A 560 19.91 24.31 -2.46
C ALA A 560 20.91 23.15 -2.27
N ALA A 561 22.20 23.45 -2.11
CA ALA A 561 23.22 22.42 -1.86
C ALA A 561 23.02 21.70 -0.52
N ASP A 562 22.59 22.42 0.52
CA ASP A 562 22.29 21.85 1.83
C ASP A 562 20.98 21.06 1.81
N GLN A 563 19.97 21.49 1.06
CA GLN A 563 18.74 20.71 0.82
C GLN A 563 19.05 19.35 0.21
N ARG A 564 19.93 19.32 -0.82
CA ARG A 564 20.36 18.06 -1.45
C ARG A 564 21.22 17.20 -0.52
N LYS A 565 22.08 17.81 0.29
CA LYS A 565 22.86 17.10 1.32
C LYS A 565 21.95 16.45 2.36
N ALA A 566 20.94 17.16 2.86
CA ALA A 566 19.97 16.63 3.81
C ALA A 566 19.17 15.46 3.21
N ALA A 567 18.69 15.60 1.97
CA ALA A 567 18.04 14.51 1.25
C ALA A 567 18.95 13.28 1.06
N ARG A 568 20.24 13.50 0.72
CA ARG A 568 21.23 12.40 0.64
C ARG A 568 21.44 11.71 1.99
N ASN A 569 21.53 12.46 3.09
CA ASN A 569 21.69 11.88 4.42
C ASN A 569 20.53 10.95 4.75
N ALA A 570 19.31 11.41 4.54
CA ALA A 570 18.11 10.65 4.84
C ALA A 570 18.02 9.36 4.01
N LEU A 571 18.28 9.48 2.71
CA LEU A 571 18.30 8.34 1.80
C LEU A 571 19.44 7.35 2.12
N ALA A 572 20.63 7.84 2.48
CA ALA A 572 21.73 7.00 2.89
C ALA A 572 21.39 6.23 4.16
N LEU A 573 20.92 6.91 5.21
CA LEU A 573 20.54 6.27 6.46
C LEU A 573 19.42 5.24 6.26
N LEU A 574 18.43 5.55 5.41
CA LEU A 574 17.40 4.59 5.00
C LEU A 574 17.99 3.31 4.38
N LEU A 575 18.90 3.44 3.43
CA LEU A 575 19.47 2.30 2.71
C LEU A 575 20.52 1.53 3.50
N LEU A 576 21.13 2.16 4.52
CA LEU A 576 22.13 1.58 5.41
C LEU A 576 21.52 0.96 6.68
N SER A 577 20.26 1.25 7.00
CA SER A 577 19.59 0.72 8.19
C SER A 577 19.17 -0.74 8.01
N GLY A 578 19.21 -1.50 9.10
CA GLY A 578 18.51 -2.77 9.22
C GLY A 578 17.00 -2.57 9.13
N GLY A 579 16.31 -3.49 8.46
CA GLY A 579 14.89 -3.35 8.07
C GLY A 579 14.71 -3.41 6.57
N THR A 580 13.50 -3.20 6.07
CA THR A 580 13.18 -3.19 4.63
C THR A 580 12.90 -1.74 4.21
N PRO A 581 13.71 -1.12 3.34
CA PRO A 581 13.53 0.27 2.96
C PRO A 581 12.41 0.43 1.93
N MET A 582 11.65 1.51 2.07
CA MET A 582 10.67 1.98 1.10
C MET A 582 11.01 3.40 0.65
N LEU A 583 10.95 3.63 -0.66
CA LEU A 583 11.12 4.94 -1.30
C LEU A 583 9.83 5.31 -2.02
N VAL A 584 9.50 6.60 -2.08
CA VAL A 584 8.40 7.12 -2.90
C VAL A 584 8.89 7.41 -4.30
N ALA A 585 8.07 7.11 -5.29
CA ALA A 585 8.41 7.37 -6.67
C ALA A 585 8.68 8.86 -6.92
N GLY A 586 9.82 9.12 -7.52
CA GLY A 586 10.34 10.46 -7.79
C GLY A 586 11.30 10.99 -6.73
N ASP A 587 11.37 10.39 -5.55
CA ASP A 587 12.39 10.76 -4.56
C ASP A 587 13.80 10.49 -5.10
N GLU A 588 13.98 9.50 -5.98
CA GLU A 588 15.26 9.22 -6.60
C GLU A 588 15.81 10.37 -7.44
N TYR A 589 14.97 11.32 -7.88
CA TYR A 589 15.41 12.51 -8.62
C TYR A 589 14.98 13.81 -7.95
N LEU A 590 14.52 13.77 -6.69
CA LEU A 590 14.01 14.93 -5.95
C LEU A 590 12.74 15.54 -6.57
N ARG A 591 11.70 14.73 -6.79
CA ARG A 591 10.33 15.21 -7.10
C ARG A 591 9.88 16.21 -6.03
N THR A 592 9.16 17.25 -6.45
CA THR A 592 8.59 18.27 -5.57
C THR A 592 7.13 18.53 -5.96
N LEU A 593 6.32 18.86 -4.95
CA LEU A 593 4.95 19.31 -5.07
C LEU A 593 4.79 20.74 -4.57
N ASN A 594 5.89 21.50 -4.53
CA ASN A 594 5.95 22.86 -4.03
C ASN A 594 5.31 23.00 -2.64
N CYS A 595 5.69 22.11 -1.72
CA CYS A 595 5.18 22.08 -0.36
C CYS A 595 3.67 21.73 -0.25
N ASN A 596 3.01 21.16 -1.26
CA ASN A 596 1.75 20.47 -1.01
C ASN A 596 2.03 19.11 -0.35
N ASN A 597 1.52 18.90 0.86
CA ASN A 597 1.74 17.68 1.63
C ASN A 597 0.51 16.76 1.70
N ASN A 598 -0.55 17.07 0.95
CA ASN A 598 -1.73 16.23 0.84
C ASN A 598 -2.31 16.23 -0.58
N PRO A 599 -1.52 15.92 -1.62
CA PRO A 599 -1.93 16.01 -3.03
C PRO A 599 -2.92 14.90 -3.46
N TYR A 600 -3.81 14.44 -2.59
CA TYR A 600 -4.70 13.28 -2.83
C TYR A 600 -5.69 13.48 -3.97
N ASN A 601 -6.06 14.73 -4.24
CA ASN A 601 -7.00 15.16 -5.27
C ASN A 601 -6.31 15.79 -6.49
N LEU A 602 -4.98 15.68 -6.61
CA LEU A 602 -4.22 16.31 -7.69
C LEU A 602 -3.86 15.31 -8.79
N ASP A 603 -4.80 15.04 -9.70
CA ASP A 603 -4.51 14.33 -10.96
C ASP A 603 -3.95 15.31 -12.01
N SER A 604 -2.76 15.85 -11.75
CA SER A 604 -2.18 16.92 -12.55
C SER A 604 -0.71 16.66 -12.89
N ARG A 605 -0.20 17.37 -13.90
CA ARG A 605 1.23 17.36 -14.27
C ARG A 605 2.18 17.70 -13.13
N ALA A 606 1.71 18.35 -12.07
CA ALA A 606 2.51 18.62 -10.89
C ALA A 606 2.75 17.35 -10.07
N ASN A 607 1.74 16.47 -10.01
CA ASN A 607 1.80 15.25 -9.21
C ASN A 607 2.36 14.05 -9.97
N TRP A 608 2.10 13.96 -11.29
CA TRP A 608 2.69 12.93 -12.13
C TRP A 608 4.21 13.05 -12.18
N LEU A 609 4.91 11.91 -12.30
CA LEU A 609 6.37 11.88 -12.32
C LEU A 609 6.91 12.56 -13.58
N ASN A 610 8.00 13.30 -13.40
CA ASN A 610 8.74 13.92 -14.49
C ASN A 610 9.91 13.03 -14.88
N TRP A 611 10.12 12.84 -16.18
CA TRP A 611 11.20 12.03 -16.76
C TRP A 611 12.29 12.87 -17.44
N GLN A 612 12.18 14.19 -17.38
CA GLN A 612 13.21 15.14 -17.79
C GLN A 612 13.83 15.79 -16.55
N TRP A 613 15.12 15.52 -16.33
CA TRP A 613 15.79 15.91 -15.10
C TRP A 613 16.88 16.94 -15.37
N THR A 614 17.10 17.83 -14.41
CA THR A 614 18.28 18.69 -14.40
C THR A 614 19.54 17.88 -14.11
N THR A 615 20.72 18.52 -14.21
CA THR A 615 22.01 17.91 -13.83
C THR A 615 22.00 17.43 -12.38
N ASP A 616 21.54 18.28 -11.45
CA ASP A 616 21.49 17.96 -10.02
C ASP A 616 20.57 16.77 -9.74
N GLN A 617 19.41 16.71 -10.40
CA GLN A 617 18.46 15.60 -10.27
C GLN A 617 19.03 14.30 -10.85
N THR A 618 19.73 14.37 -11.98
CA THR A 618 20.42 13.21 -12.58
C THR A 618 21.54 12.68 -11.69
N GLN A 619 22.30 13.58 -11.06
CA GLN A 619 23.33 13.22 -10.08
C GLN A 619 22.72 12.58 -8.84
N PHE A 620 21.63 13.14 -8.29
CA PHE A 620 20.92 12.56 -7.16
C PHE A 620 20.33 11.18 -7.47
N ARG A 621 19.85 10.97 -8.71
CA ARG A 621 19.42 9.65 -9.17
C ARG A 621 20.56 8.66 -9.24
N THR A 622 21.73 9.09 -9.70
CA THR A 622 22.94 8.25 -9.71
C THR A 622 23.35 7.86 -8.28
N PHE A 623 23.30 8.81 -7.34
CA PHE A 623 23.51 8.55 -5.91
C PHE A 623 22.52 7.50 -5.39
N THR A 624 21.22 7.68 -5.65
CA THR A 624 20.17 6.74 -5.24
C THR A 624 20.41 5.34 -5.79
N GLN A 625 20.64 5.23 -7.10
CA GLN A 625 20.90 3.96 -7.78
C GLN A 625 22.11 3.23 -7.18
N ARG A 626 23.21 3.95 -6.95
CA ARG A 626 24.44 3.35 -6.39
C ARG A 626 24.30 2.98 -4.92
N MET A 627 23.54 3.74 -4.11
CA MET A 627 23.24 3.35 -2.73
C MET A 627 22.34 2.10 -2.66
N ILE A 628 21.34 1.98 -3.55
CA ILE A 628 20.53 0.76 -3.67
C ILE A 628 21.41 -0.43 -4.06
N ALA A 629 22.29 -0.25 -5.05
CA ALA A 629 23.23 -1.28 -5.47
C ALA A 629 24.17 -1.71 -4.33
N PHE A 630 24.71 -0.74 -3.57
CA PHE A 630 25.53 -0.99 -2.39
C PHE A 630 24.76 -1.82 -1.37
N ARG A 631 23.55 -1.38 -0.98
CA ARG A 631 22.70 -2.14 -0.06
C ARG A 631 22.52 -3.59 -0.50
N LYS A 632 22.24 -3.84 -1.78
CA LYS A 632 22.01 -5.19 -2.33
C LYS A 632 23.27 -6.05 -2.37
N ALA A 633 24.44 -5.43 -2.57
CA ALA A 633 25.73 -6.12 -2.58
C ALA A 633 26.22 -6.52 -1.17
N HIS A 634 25.68 -5.88 -0.11
CA HIS A 634 26.16 -6.04 1.26
C HIS A 634 25.11 -6.67 2.19
N PRO A 635 25.06 -8.02 2.33
CA PRO A 635 24.19 -8.73 3.27
C PRO A 635 24.26 -8.23 4.72
N ALA A 636 25.40 -7.64 5.11
CA ALA A 636 25.58 -7.03 6.41
C ALA A 636 24.56 -5.93 6.73
N LEU A 637 23.94 -5.32 5.72
CA LEU A 637 22.89 -4.29 5.86
C LEU A 637 21.46 -4.86 5.83
N ARG A 638 21.32 -6.17 5.61
CA ARG A 638 20.04 -6.86 5.40
C ARG A 638 19.92 -8.08 6.32
N PRO A 639 20.10 -7.89 7.64
CA PRO A 639 20.28 -9.01 8.55
C PRO A 639 18.97 -9.79 8.74
N ALA A 640 19.08 -11.11 8.85
CA ALA A 640 17.92 -11.98 9.10
C ALA A 640 17.44 -11.94 10.56
N ASN A 641 18.33 -11.56 11.48
CA ASN A 641 18.07 -11.38 12.92
C ASN A 641 18.63 -10.03 13.37
N PHE A 642 18.20 -9.52 14.53
CA PHE A 642 18.82 -8.35 15.13
C PHE A 642 20.33 -8.59 15.35
N TYR A 643 21.14 -7.55 15.15
CA TYR A 643 22.59 -7.65 15.30
C TYR A 643 22.98 -8.02 16.74
N SER A 644 23.97 -8.91 16.86
CA SER A 644 24.56 -9.28 18.15
C SER A 644 25.68 -8.31 18.55
N ALA A 645 25.87 -8.10 19.85
CA ALA A 645 27.04 -7.43 20.41
C ALA A 645 28.14 -8.44 20.81
N VAL A 646 28.21 -9.58 20.13
CA VAL A 646 29.13 -10.69 20.41
C VAL A 646 29.87 -11.06 19.13
N ASP A 647 31.15 -11.40 19.28
CA ASP A 647 31.97 -12.06 18.25
C ASP A 647 31.64 -13.56 18.22
N LEU A 648 31.08 -14.04 17.11
CA LEU A 648 30.70 -15.44 16.92
C LEU A 648 31.70 -16.24 16.08
N ASN A 649 32.73 -15.60 15.50
CA ASN A 649 33.69 -16.26 14.61
C ASN A 649 35.14 -16.22 15.12
N GLY A 650 35.40 -15.51 16.23
CA GLY A 650 36.69 -15.40 16.90
C GLY A 650 37.68 -14.44 16.23
N ASN A 651 37.22 -13.54 15.35
CA ASN A 651 38.09 -12.60 14.63
C ASN A 651 38.38 -11.30 15.41
N GLY A 652 37.81 -11.13 16.61
CA GLY A 652 37.96 -9.95 17.46
C GLY A 652 36.97 -8.82 17.14
N MET A 653 35.91 -9.07 16.38
CA MET A 653 34.83 -8.12 16.10
C MET A 653 33.47 -8.69 16.50
N GLU A 654 32.67 -7.89 17.19
CA GLU A 654 31.23 -8.16 17.30
C GLU A 654 30.54 -7.96 15.95
N GLN A 655 29.41 -8.64 15.75
CA GLN A 655 28.56 -8.39 14.58
C GLN A 655 28.27 -6.91 14.38
N LEU A 656 27.97 -6.18 15.46
CA LEU A 656 27.84 -4.73 15.44
C LEU A 656 28.43 -4.10 16.69
N ARG A 657 29.19 -3.02 16.51
CA ARG A 657 29.70 -2.17 17.60
C ARG A 657 29.50 -0.69 17.30
N TRP A 658 29.10 0.06 18.33
CA TRP A 658 28.90 1.50 18.27
C TRP A 658 30.10 2.28 18.79
N PHE A 659 30.37 3.41 18.16
CA PHE A 659 31.51 4.28 18.43
C PHE A 659 31.07 5.73 18.57
N ARG A 660 31.75 6.45 19.46
CA ARG A 660 31.75 7.91 19.54
C ARG A 660 32.67 8.47 18.46
N SER A 661 32.64 9.78 18.25
CA SER A 661 33.55 10.43 17.29
C SER A 661 35.03 10.31 17.67
N ASP A 662 35.38 10.15 18.94
CA ASP A 662 36.77 9.96 19.37
C ASP A 662 37.33 8.55 19.10
N GLY A 663 36.53 7.64 18.52
CA GLY A 663 36.89 6.24 18.26
C GLY A 663 36.70 5.33 19.47
N GLY A 664 36.32 5.87 20.63
CA GLY A 664 35.92 5.10 21.79
C GLY A 664 34.56 4.44 21.61
N VAL A 665 34.33 3.32 22.30
CA VAL A 665 33.03 2.64 22.29
C VAL A 665 31.96 3.54 22.93
N ALA A 666 30.79 3.61 22.31
CA ALA A 666 29.65 4.33 22.88
C ALA A 666 29.07 3.53 24.07
N ASP A 667 29.05 4.15 25.25
CA ASP A 667 28.47 3.58 26.46
C ASP A 667 27.03 4.08 26.70
N ALA A 668 26.39 3.60 27.77
CA ALA A 668 25.02 3.99 28.11
C ALA A 668 24.88 5.51 28.31
N ALA A 669 25.84 6.15 28.98
CA ALA A 669 25.81 7.60 29.19
C ALA A 669 25.89 8.37 27.86
N TYR A 670 26.63 7.85 26.87
CA TYR A 670 26.65 8.41 25.52
C TYR A 670 25.31 8.28 24.82
N PHE A 671 24.70 7.09 24.88
CA PHE A 671 23.41 6.80 24.25
C PHE A 671 22.24 7.57 24.85
N ASP A 672 22.27 7.88 26.14
CA ASP A 672 21.19 8.56 26.86
C ASP A 672 21.29 10.09 26.79
N ASN A 673 22.41 10.64 26.35
CA ASN A 673 22.64 12.09 26.32
C ASN A 673 22.24 12.69 24.96
N ALA A 674 21.11 13.41 24.94
CA ALA A 674 20.59 14.12 23.77
C ALA A 674 21.49 15.26 23.23
N ASN A 675 22.55 15.66 23.95
CA ASN A 675 23.53 16.63 23.44
C ASN A 675 24.63 15.97 22.59
N ASN A 676 24.66 14.64 22.52
CA ASN A 676 25.51 13.91 21.60
C ASN A 676 24.80 13.80 20.25
N HIS A 677 25.40 14.40 19.22
CA HIS A 677 24.82 14.44 17.88
C HIS A 677 25.67 13.69 16.84
N ALA A 678 26.77 13.07 17.26
CA ALA A 678 27.61 12.24 16.42
C ALA A 678 27.46 10.78 16.85
N ILE A 679 27.38 9.86 15.90
CA ILE A 679 27.38 8.43 16.20
C ILE A 679 27.96 7.67 15.01
N ALA A 680 28.72 6.61 15.29
CA ALA A 680 29.21 5.73 14.27
C ALA A 680 29.02 4.27 14.67
N TRP A 681 29.00 3.37 13.69
CA TRP A 681 28.94 1.94 13.93
C TRP A 681 29.78 1.17 12.92
N ARG A 682 30.32 0.05 13.40
CA ARG A 682 31.00 -0.96 12.58
C ARG A 682 30.16 -2.23 12.57
N ILE A 683 30.02 -2.84 11.41
CA ILE A 683 29.41 -4.17 11.23
C ILE A 683 30.49 -5.14 10.77
N ASP A 684 30.63 -6.28 11.44
CA ASP A 684 31.47 -7.37 10.94
C ASP A 684 30.76 -8.05 9.76
N GLY A 685 31.29 -7.83 8.56
CA GLY A 685 30.73 -8.39 7.35
C GLY A 685 30.90 -9.91 7.27
N THR A 686 31.98 -10.44 7.86
CA THR A 686 32.31 -11.86 7.77
C THR A 686 31.33 -12.77 8.52
N GLU A 687 30.67 -12.26 9.57
CA GLU A 687 29.59 -12.96 10.27
C GLU A 687 28.27 -12.99 9.51
N LEU A 688 28.06 -12.06 8.57
CA LEU A 688 26.80 -11.89 7.85
C LEU A 688 26.91 -12.32 6.38
N GLY A 689 28.01 -12.96 6.01
CA GLY A 689 28.25 -13.44 4.64
C GLY A 689 28.52 -12.30 3.64
N ASP A 690 29.07 -11.19 4.13
CA ASP A 690 29.41 -10.04 3.31
C ASP A 690 30.77 -10.21 2.61
N SER A 691 30.91 -9.52 1.47
CA SER A 691 32.16 -9.49 0.71
C SER A 691 33.19 -8.52 1.30
N ALA A 692 32.74 -7.47 1.98
CA ALA A 692 33.61 -6.59 2.77
C ALA A 692 33.89 -7.22 4.13
N ALA A 693 35.13 -7.13 4.62
CA ALA A 693 35.48 -7.67 5.94
C ALA A 693 34.71 -6.97 7.05
N ALA A 694 34.53 -5.66 6.94
CA ALA A 694 33.70 -4.86 7.81
C ALA A 694 33.14 -3.66 7.06
N LEU A 695 32.00 -3.16 7.52
CA LEU A 695 31.43 -1.88 7.10
C LEU A 695 31.55 -0.90 8.26
N TYR A 696 31.75 0.38 7.97
CA TYR A 696 31.70 1.44 8.96
C TYR A 696 30.87 2.60 8.43
N VAL A 697 29.92 3.07 9.25
CA VAL A 697 29.11 4.24 8.94
C VAL A 697 29.30 5.26 10.06
N ALA A 698 29.57 6.50 9.68
CA ALA A 698 29.59 7.63 10.61
C ALA A 698 28.48 8.62 10.22
N TYR A 699 27.67 8.98 11.20
CA TYR A 699 26.65 10.00 11.07
C TYR A 699 26.99 11.17 11.99
N ASN A 700 27.14 12.35 11.40
CA ASN A 700 27.26 13.60 12.12
C ASN A 700 25.94 14.37 12.00
N GLY A 701 25.08 14.25 13.00
CA GLY A 701 23.87 15.09 13.16
C GLY A 701 24.17 16.49 13.69
N TRP A 702 25.42 16.79 14.10
CA TRP A 702 25.82 18.13 14.52
C TRP A 702 25.85 19.11 13.35
N ARG A 703 25.60 20.39 13.64
CA ARG A 703 25.64 21.47 12.64
C ARG A 703 27.05 21.77 12.12
N ASP A 704 28.08 21.54 12.94
CA ASP A 704 29.47 21.79 12.58
C ASP A 704 30.20 20.48 12.22
N SER A 705 31.38 20.61 11.60
CA SER A 705 32.19 19.44 11.25
C SER A 705 32.74 18.74 12.50
N VAL A 706 32.75 17.41 12.48
CA VAL A 706 33.23 16.57 13.59
C VAL A 706 34.32 15.62 13.09
N PRO A 707 35.51 15.58 13.71
CA PRO A 707 36.53 14.58 13.41
C PRO A 707 36.12 13.23 14.01
N PHE A 708 36.13 12.18 13.19
CA PHE A 708 35.95 10.80 13.62
C PHE A 708 37.30 10.07 13.60
N SER A 709 37.67 9.43 14.71
CA SER A 709 38.80 8.50 14.75
C SER A 709 38.33 7.11 14.30
N LEU A 710 38.86 6.61 13.18
CA LEU A 710 38.39 5.34 12.62
C LEU A 710 38.77 4.14 13.51
N PRO A 711 37.84 3.22 13.79
CA PRO A 711 38.12 2.04 14.61
C PRO A 711 38.98 1.03 13.84
N TRP A 712 39.44 0.00 14.52
CA TRP A 712 40.17 -1.10 13.89
C TRP A 712 39.36 -1.78 12.75
N PRO A 713 39.88 -1.87 11.51
CA PRO A 713 39.20 -2.47 10.35
C PRO A 713 39.40 -3.99 10.23
N GLY A 714 40.17 -4.61 11.13
CA GLY A 714 40.58 -6.00 11.03
C GLY A 714 42.06 -6.16 10.72
N THR A 715 42.60 -7.35 10.98
CA THR A 715 44.03 -7.65 10.82
C THR A 715 44.49 -7.41 9.38
N GLY A 716 45.45 -6.49 9.21
CA GLY A 716 46.07 -6.19 7.91
C GLY A 716 45.15 -5.45 6.92
N ARG A 717 44.07 -4.84 7.41
CA ARG A 717 43.06 -4.15 6.58
C ARG A 717 43.17 -2.63 6.70
N ASN A 718 42.60 -1.92 5.73
CA ASN A 718 42.39 -0.47 5.78
C ASN A 718 40.93 -0.12 5.47
N TRP A 719 40.50 1.06 5.90
CA TRP A 719 39.23 1.65 5.49
C TRP A 719 39.31 2.32 4.13
N TYR A 720 38.31 2.05 3.31
CA TYR A 720 38.11 2.65 2.00
C TYR A 720 36.75 3.33 1.94
N ARG A 721 36.71 4.57 1.46
CA ARG A 721 35.48 5.35 1.36
C ARG A 721 34.66 4.96 0.14
N VAL A 722 33.43 4.57 0.43
CA VAL A 722 32.39 4.28 -0.57
C VAL A 722 31.60 5.54 -0.88
N ALA A 723 31.14 6.26 0.14
CA ALA A 723 30.28 7.42 -0.04
C ALA A 723 30.51 8.48 1.05
N ASP A 724 30.29 9.74 0.69
CA ASP A 724 30.24 10.89 1.59
C ASP A 724 29.14 11.84 1.10
N SER A 725 28.14 12.11 1.95
CA SER A 725 26.99 12.92 1.57
C SER A 725 27.27 14.42 1.50
N CYS A 726 28.41 14.87 2.03
CA CYS A 726 28.80 16.28 2.11
C CYS A 726 28.85 16.97 0.74
N ALA A 727 28.61 18.27 0.74
CA ALA A 727 28.50 19.06 -0.49
C ALA A 727 29.77 19.03 -1.36
N TRP A 728 30.95 18.93 -0.74
CA TRP A 728 32.22 18.86 -1.48
C TRP A 728 32.34 17.59 -2.35
N ALA A 729 31.60 16.53 -2.01
CA ALA A 729 31.59 15.25 -2.72
C ALA A 729 30.45 15.13 -3.75
N GLU A 730 29.57 16.14 -3.86
CA GLU A 730 28.41 16.10 -4.76
C GLU A 730 28.82 15.92 -6.22
N GLY A 731 28.29 14.88 -6.87
CA GLY A 731 28.58 14.54 -8.26
C GLY A 731 28.26 13.09 -8.62
N ASN A 732 28.58 12.69 -9.85
CA ASN A 732 28.26 11.34 -10.36
C ASN A 732 28.96 10.20 -9.61
N ASP A 733 30.11 10.48 -8.99
CA ASP A 733 30.91 9.50 -8.26
C ASP A 733 30.90 9.73 -6.75
N GLN A 734 29.87 10.39 -6.24
CA GLN A 734 29.65 10.60 -4.80
C GLN A 734 29.50 9.28 -4.04
N VAL A 735 28.93 8.27 -4.70
CA VAL A 735 29.02 6.86 -4.30
C VAL A 735 29.96 6.18 -5.29
N ARG A 736 31.07 5.63 -4.81
CA ARG A 736 32.06 4.97 -5.65
C ARG A 736 31.51 3.68 -6.25
N ASN A 737 31.92 3.38 -7.47
CA ASN A 737 31.67 2.06 -8.05
C ASN A 737 32.48 1.00 -7.29
N PRO A 738 32.00 -0.26 -7.20
CA PRO A 738 32.75 -1.34 -6.57
C PRO A 738 34.17 -1.46 -7.16
N GLY A 739 35.18 -1.46 -6.29
CA GLY A 739 36.59 -1.50 -6.66
C GLY A 739 37.26 -0.13 -6.86
N MET A 740 36.50 0.97 -6.84
CA MET A 740 36.98 2.35 -7.00
C MET A 740 36.86 3.19 -5.71
N GLU A 741 36.73 2.53 -4.57
CA GLU A 741 36.65 3.14 -3.24
C GLU A 741 37.98 3.81 -2.87
N ASP A 742 37.92 4.99 -2.23
CA ASP A 742 39.12 5.78 -1.94
C ASP A 742 39.81 5.27 -0.66
N LEU A 743 41.09 4.93 -0.70
CA LEU A 743 41.85 4.57 0.51
C LEU A 743 41.85 5.73 1.50
N ILE A 744 41.40 5.48 2.73
CA ILE A 744 41.42 6.46 3.82
C ILE A 744 42.58 6.17 4.78
N GLY A 745 42.66 4.96 5.32
CA GLY A 745 43.74 4.57 6.22
C GLY A 745 43.36 3.46 7.20
N ALA A 746 44.25 3.21 8.15
CA ALA A 746 44.11 2.17 9.17
C ALA A 746 43.36 2.69 10.42
N GLU A 747 43.38 1.91 11.50
CA GLU A 747 42.91 2.32 12.82
C GLU A 747 43.48 3.68 13.26
N SER A 748 42.67 4.47 13.97
CA SER A 748 42.99 5.82 14.45
C SER A 748 43.22 6.88 13.38
N THR A 749 43.03 6.56 12.10
CA THR A 749 43.06 7.57 11.03
C THR A 749 41.91 8.56 11.27
N PRO A 750 42.17 9.88 11.34
CA PRO A 750 41.10 10.85 11.49
C PRO A 750 40.37 11.07 10.16
N TYR A 751 39.04 11.11 10.20
CA TYR A 751 38.19 11.50 9.08
C TYR A 751 37.19 12.57 9.53
N THR A 752 37.28 13.78 8.96
CA THR A 752 36.36 14.87 9.29
C THR A 752 35.06 14.73 8.50
N VAL A 753 33.95 14.50 9.21
CA VAL A 753 32.61 14.49 8.63
C VAL A 753 32.03 15.90 8.72
N CYS A 754 31.53 16.46 7.63
CA CYS A 754 30.91 17.79 7.65
C CYS A 754 29.67 17.81 8.55
N GLY A 755 29.23 19.02 8.93
CA GLY A 755 27.98 19.19 9.65
C GLY A 755 26.80 18.62 8.87
N ARG A 756 25.97 17.82 9.54
CA ARG A 756 24.85 17.07 8.95
C ARG A 756 25.34 16.24 7.77
N GLY A 757 26.23 15.29 8.04
CA GLY A 757 26.90 14.45 7.04
C GLY A 757 26.86 12.97 7.39
N VAL A 758 26.89 12.11 6.37
CA VAL A 758 26.95 10.65 6.47
C VAL A 758 28.11 10.16 5.63
N VAL A 759 28.94 9.29 6.20
CA VAL A 759 30.07 8.65 5.53
C VAL A 759 29.95 7.14 5.63
N VAL A 760 30.26 6.47 4.53
CA VAL A 760 30.25 5.00 4.42
C VAL A 760 31.62 4.51 4.00
N LEU A 761 32.19 3.62 4.79
CA LEU A 761 33.47 2.98 4.54
C LEU A 761 33.32 1.45 4.54
N ILE A 762 34.21 0.77 3.81
CA ILE A 762 34.38 -0.67 3.85
C ILE A 762 35.84 -1.03 4.15
N ALA A 763 36.06 -2.13 4.86
CA ALA A 763 37.39 -2.66 5.14
C ALA A 763 37.82 -3.62 4.03
N LYS A 764 39.04 -3.41 3.50
CA LYS A 764 39.68 -4.25 2.49
C LYS A 764 41.11 -4.60 2.84
#